data_AF-A0A813L5M5-F1
#
_entry.id   AF-A0A813L5M5-F1
#
_cell.length_a   1.000
_cell.length_b   1.000
_cell.length_c   1.000
_cell.angle_alpha   90.00
_cell.angle_beta   90.00
_cell.angle_gamma   90.00
#
_symmetry.space_group_name_H-M   'P 1'
#
loop_
_entity.id
_entity.type
_entity.pdbx_description
1 polymer ?
#
loop_
_entity_poly.entity_id
_entity_poly.type
_entity_poly.pdbx_seq_one_letter_code
_entity_poly.pdbx_strand_id
1 'polypeptide(L)'
;MGGRLIVYVLFGVALLCLVGLYADTGLLSSRFLDAASQTKDLFAEASSSLDARQSSPNAVKVDVLETGNDQSPGFLSSPVGEVLPPKLQGLATEHQLRRDAESNIGQESPTLAETKVAARIPLEKVEAKKPEENPPSLAETPETKAAGPSPSDIGVTSQETTLSSKELAEATVSEPTYGFYLHVFEDAAAVIYQVRQIKKFFPESPVYMMSDGGMDFGELCKREGCTFKLCPPANDRWHPWPFFRRIYDAALSLNTDYVIMLEPDNTVHGPIKQQPAADAGGILVRDRGFSEREHVEKLAQQRVPRFKWSKKSMSAGLAGGSYFRTEALLDALSDENMMKIDWNMLGDRASKEIFSSDFAMQYAFAARGWKIAPWEESAQMDKHKDKPLTGKKDSAFRHYCSCYPGGKPTYNIKMNPEDKNLVKPGGFGMRSVCQLCYNHTRYIENWGSAKCTNRLPFQLSEVLIDRHHPELKTKPCDLPWLCAPGKVRSSVLEVPATANISAPQVLEKDAVVQQTDVSPPDQLSVPSTSAAVGSDAAKAEGNKTTYGFYLHVHGDPAAVIHQVRQIKNFFPDSPIYIMSDGGMDFSELCKQEGCTFKLCPPANDRWHPWPFFKRITEGALSLKTEYLIMLEPDNTIHGTIKRKPPADAGGLLVRDRGFNEREYAEKLGQQRVPGFKWTNRAMQAGLAGGTYFRTEALLDALSDENMMKIDWNMLGDKASKEIFSSDFAMQYAFAARGWRMEPWEAESAQMDKHKDNPLTGKKDSAFRHYCSCYPGGKPTYNIRMKASDQKLVKDGPSKYNGLNSVCQLCYNHTRYVKLWGSDTCTNTIPFHFSETLLSRHHPELKTRPCDLPWLCAPGKKRR
;
A
#
# COMPACT_ATOMS: atom_id res chain seq x y z
N MET A 1 -15.90 -7.20 -49.10
CA MET A 1 -16.94 -7.20 -48.03
C MET A 1 -17.72 -8.51 -47.93
N GLY A 2 -18.20 -9.11 -49.04
CA GLY A 2 -19.18 -10.21 -49.02
C GLY A 2 -18.95 -11.39 -48.05
N GLY A 3 -17.71 -11.80 -47.81
CA GLY A 3 -17.40 -12.95 -46.94
C GLY A 3 -17.94 -12.89 -45.50
N ARG A 4 -18.15 -11.69 -44.92
CA ARG A 4 -18.78 -11.58 -43.59
C ARG A 4 -20.30 -11.75 -43.64
N LEU A 5 -20.96 -11.31 -44.71
CA LEU A 5 -22.43 -11.39 -44.84
C LEU A 5 -22.90 -12.84 -44.90
N ILE A 6 -22.17 -13.69 -45.64
CA ILE A 6 -22.44 -15.13 -45.78
C ILE A 6 -22.45 -15.83 -44.41
N VAL A 7 -21.52 -15.49 -43.50
CA VAL A 7 -21.46 -16.09 -42.16
C VAL A 7 -22.70 -15.74 -41.33
N TYR A 8 -23.15 -14.48 -41.35
CA TYR A 8 -24.36 -14.08 -40.62
C TYR A 8 -25.64 -14.71 -41.18
N VAL A 9 -25.76 -14.84 -42.52
CA VAL A 9 -26.91 -15.52 -43.15
C VAL A 9 -26.95 -17.00 -42.77
N LEU A 10 -25.81 -17.71 -42.86
CA LEU A 10 -25.74 -19.13 -42.48
C LEU A 10 -26.05 -19.34 -40.98
N PHE A 11 -25.59 -18.44 -40.11
CA PHE A 11 -25.88 -18.53 -38.67
C PHE A 11 -27.37 -18.27 -38.36
N GLY A 12 -28.00 -17.32 -39.05
CA GLY A 12 -29.44 -17.04 -38.93
C GLY A 12 -30.30 -18.21 -39.41
N VAL A 13 -29.95 -18.82 -40.55
CA VAL A 13 -30.64 -20.02 -41.08
C VAL A 13 -30.51 -21.19 -40.10
N ALA A 14 -29.31 -21.47 -39.58
CA ALA A 14 -29.09 -22.55 -38.61
C ALA A 14 -29.91 -22.35 -37.33
N LEU A 15 -30.01 -21.11 -36.83
CA LEU A 15 -30.81 -20.78 -35.64
C LEU A 15 -32.31 -20.98 -35.90
N LEU A 16 -32.83 -20.59 -37.07
CA LEU A 16 -34.23 -20.78 -37.44
C LEU A 16 -34.59 -22.27 -37.59
N CYS A 17 -33.71 -23.09 -38.17
CA CYS A 17 -33.90 -24.55 -38.23
C CYS A 17 -33.93 -25.18 -36.83
N LEU A 18 -33.09 -24.70 -35.89
CA LEU A 18 -33.11 -25.12 -34.48
C LEU A 18 -34.42 -24.74 -33.78
N VAL A 19 -34.93 -23.53 -33.97
CA VAL A 19 -36.22 -23.11 -33.39
C VAL A 19 -37.37 -23.96 -33.94
N GLY A 20 -37.38 -24.26 -35.24
CA GLY A 20 -38.36 -25.16 -35.84
C GLY A 20 -38.35 -26.58 -35.23
N LEU A 21 -37.16 -27.19 -35.12
CA LEU A 21 -36.99 -28.54 -34.55
C LEU A 21 -37.44 -28.65 -33.08
N TYR A 22 -37.37 -27.56 -32.30
CA TYR A 22 -37.84 -27.57 -30.91
C TYR A 22 -39.31 -27.16 -30.73
N ALA A 23 -39.92 -26.46 -31.69
CA ALA A 23 -41.32 -26.05 -31.61
C ALA A 23 -42.29 -27.25 -31.46
N ASP A 24 -42.11 -28.30 -32.27
CA ASP A 24 -42.94 -29.51 -32.25
C ASP A 24 -42.79 -30.34 -30.96
N THR A 25 -41.79 -30.04 -30.11
CA THR A 25 -41.56 -30.76 -28.85
C THR A 25 -42.29 -30.18 -27.64
N GLY A 26 -42.95 -29.02 -27.79
CA GLY A 26 -43.68 -28.35 -26.69
C GLY A 26 -42.82 -27.80 -25.55
N LEU A 27 -41.48 -27.86 -25.66
CA LEU A 27 -40.52 -27.54 -24.59
C LEU A 27 -40.05 -26.08 -24.56
N LEU A 28 -40.54 -25.21 -25.44
CA LEU A 28 -40.13 -23.80 -25.51
C LEU A 28 -41.06 -22.90 -24.68
N SER A 29 -40.50 -22.23 -23.67
CA SER A 29 -41.20 -21.18 -22.91
C SER A 29 -41.48 -19.94 -23.78
N SER A 30 -42.56 -19.20 -23.51
CA SER A 30 -42.97 -17.99 -24.25
C SER A 30 -41.84 -16.99 -24.49
N ARG A 31 -40.98 -16.74 -23.49
CA ARG A 31 -39.82 -15.83 -23.58
C ARG A 31 -38.85 -16.15 -24.73
N PHE A 32 -38.81 -17.40 -25.20
CA PHE A 32 -37.97 -17.80 -26.33
C PHE A 32 -38.61 -17.45 -27.68
N LEU A 33 -39.94 -17.47 -27.76
CA LEU A 33 -40.70 -17.01 -28.94
C LEU A 33 -40.65 -15.48 -29.04
N ASP A 34 -40.74 -14.76 -27.92
CA ASP A 34 -40.59 -13.30 -27.86
C ASP A 34 -39.23 -12.84 -28.43
N ALA A 35 -38.15 -13.51 -28.01
CA ALA A 35 -36.79 -13.24 -28.51
C ALA A 35 -36.60 -13.59 -30.00
N ALA A 36 -37.24 -14.68 -30.47
CA ALA A 36 -37.24 -15.04 -31.88
C ALA A 36 -38.00 -14.00 -32.73
N SER A 37 -39.11 -13.44 -32.24
CA SER A 37 -39.84 -12.36 -32.92
C SER A 37 -38.98 -11.10 -33.05
N GLN A 38 -38.40 -10.61 -31.95
CA GLN A 38 -37.54 -9.41 -31.97
C GLN A 38 -36.34 -9.57 -32.92
N THR A 39 -35.79 -10.78 -33.04
CA THR A 39 -34.71 -11.09 -33.99
C THR A 39 -35.19 -11.01 -35.45
N LYS A 40 -36.44 -11.39 -35.73
CA LYS A 40 -37.05 -11.31 -37.07
C LYS A 40 -37.29 -9.87 -37.50
N ASP A 41 -37.77 -9.03 -36.58
CA ASP A 41 -38.06 -7.62 -36.84
C ASP A 41 -36.78 -6.83 -37.15
N LEU A 42 -35.70 -7.08 -36.39
CA LEU A 42 -34.37 -6.52 -36.65
C LEU A 42 -33.79 -6.94 -38.01
N PHE A 43 -34.10 -8.14 -38.50
CA PHE A 43 -33.70 -8.58 -39.85
C PHE A 43 -34.51 -7.89 -40.95
N ALA A 44 -35.80 -7.61 -40.73
CA ALA A 44 -36.62 -6.84 -41.67
C ALA A 44 -36.14 -5.37 -41.78
N GLU A 45 -35.82 -4.74 -40.64
CA GLU A 45 -35.29 -3.38 -40.58
C GLU A 45 -33.88 -3.26 -41.19
N ALA A 46 -33.02 -4.28 -40.99
CA ALA A 46 -31.73 -4.36 -41.67
C ALA A 46 -31.90 -4.47 -43.20
N SER A 47 -32.87 -5.26 -43.67
CA SER A 47 -33.10 -5.46 -45.11
C SER A 47 -33.64 -4.21 -45.80
N SER A 48 -34.58 -3.48 -45.20
CA SER A 48 -35.12 -2.24 -45.78
C SER A 48 -34.07 -1.11 -45.87
N SER A 49 -33.06 -1.12 -44.99
CA SER A 49 -31.94 -0.17 -45.04
C SER A 49 -30.99 -0.35 -46.24
N LEU A 50 -31.01 -1.53 -46.87
CA LEU A 50 -30.09 -1.89 -47.97
C LEU A 50 -30.58 -1.42 -49.34
N ASP A 51 -31.89 -1.48 -49.60
CA ASP A 51 -32.49 -1.04 -50.87
C ASP A 51 -32.38 0.48 -51.07
N ALA A 52 -32.27 1.25 -49.98
CA ALA A 52 -32.17 2.71 -50.00
C ALA A 52 -30.80 3.27 -50.50
N ARG A 53 -29.88 2.44 -51.01
CA ARG A 53 -28.51 2.84 -51.36
C ARG A 53 -27.94 2.29 -52.69
N GLN A 54 -28.75 2.21 -53.76
CA GLN A 54 -28.25 1.96 -55.12
C GLN A 54 -28.85 2.90 -56.19
N SER A 55 -28.37 4.15 -56.26
CA SER A 55 -28.79 5.11 -57.31
C SER A 55 -27.75 6.18 -57.70
N SER A 56 -26.58 5.74 -58.19
CA SER A 56 -25.75 6.45 -59.20
C SER A 56 -25.15 7.85 -58.89
N PRO A 57 -24.17 8.35 -59.70
CA PRO A 57 -23.08 9.17 -59.14
C PRO A 57 -22.70 10.46 -59.90
N ASN A 58 -21.57 11.05 -59.46
CA ASN A 58 -20.64 11.99 -60.14
C ASN A 58 -20.79 13.51 -59.91
N ALA A 59 -19.69 14.18 -60.30
CA ALA A 59 -19.50 15.62 -60.54
C ALA A 59 -19.25 16.57 -59.35
N VAL A 60 -17.95 16.79 -59.15
CA VAL A 60 -17.30 17.98 -58.58
C VAL A 60 -18.02 19.31 -58.90
N LYS A 61 -18.28 20.14 -57.87
CA LYS A 61 -17.83 21.54 -57.85
C LYS A 61 -17.89 22.17 -56.44
N VAL A 62 -17.07 23.18 -56.25
CA VAL A 62 -17.20 24.21 -55.20
C VAL A 62 -17.78 25.44 -55.91
N ASP A 63 -18.76 26.13 -55.32
CA ASP A 63 -18.77 27.59 -55.29
C ASP A 63 -19.82 28.18 -54.32
N VAL A 64 -19.52 29.41 -53.92
CA VAL A 64 -20.20 30.29 -52.96
C VAL A 64 -21.46 30.94 -53.55
N LEU A 65 -22.56 31.09 -52.77
CA LEU A 65 -23.35 32.35 -52.68
C LEU A 65 -24.49 32.31 -51.63
N GLU A 66 -25.14 33.48 -51.45
CA GLU A 66 -25.94 33.93 -50.31
C GLU A 66 -27.48 33.72 -50.46
N THR A 67 -28.23 34.27 -49.49
CA THR A 67 -29.71 34.48 -49.44
C THR A 67 -30.57 33.25 -49.08
N GLY A 68 -31.72 33.39 -48.39
CA GLY A 68 -32.37 34.60 -47.87
C GLY A 68 -33.54 34.32 -46.91
N ASN A 69 -34.42 35.32 -46.75
CA ASN A 69 -35.66 35.37 -45.92
C ASN A 69 -36.64 34.17 -46.15
N ASP A 70 -37.71 33.92 -45.37
CA ASP A 70 -38.64 34.90 -44.77
C ASP A 70 -39.64 34.37 -43.71
N GLN A 71 -40.36 35.32 -43.07
CA GLN A 71 -41.71 35.25 -42.44
C GLN A 71 -42.03 34.33 -41.21
N SER A 72 -42.12 34.98 -40.02
CA SER A 72 -43.35 35.30 -39.21
C SER A 72 -44.41 34.23 -38.83
N PRO A 73 -45.28 34.44 -37.79
CA PRO A 73 -45.46 35.59 -36.86
C PRO A 73 -45.23 35.15 -35.37
N GLY A 74 -45.77 35.69 -34.26
CA GLY A 74 -46.70 36.80 -33.94
C GLY A 74 -47.13 36.85 -32.44
N PHE A 75 -47.85 37.92 -32.03
CA PHE A 75 -48.46 38.19 -30.68
C PHE A 75 -47.48 38.33 -29.48
N LEU A 76 -47.32 39.49 -28.81
CA LEU A 76 -48.24 40.27 -27.92
C LEU A 76 -48.47 39.62 -26.54
N SER A 77 -48.39 40.30 -25.38
CA SER A 77 -48.33 41.74 -25.07
C SER A 77 -47.58 42.09 -23.76
N SER A 78 -47.24 43.38 -23.54
CA SER A 78 -46.68 43.97 -22.29
C SER A 78 -47.81 44.53 -21.36
N PRO A 79 -47.61 45.31 -20.24
CA PRO A 79 -46.91 46.63 -20.25
C PRO A 79 -46.31 47.24 -18.91
N VAL A 80 -45.71 48.43 -19.05
CA VAL A 80 -45.36 49.51 -18.07
C VAL A 80 -44.25 49.29 -17.01
N GLY A 81 -43.33 50.28 -16.92
CA GLY A 81 -42.36 50.44 -15.81
C GLY A 81 -41.28 51.54 -16.00
N GLU A 82 -41.63 52.75 -16.45
CA GLU A 82 -40.65 53.82 -16.77
C GLU A 82 -40.24 54.72 -15.60
N VAL A 83 -38.95 55.11 -15.53
CA VAL A 83 -38.45 56.44 -15.10
C VAL A 83 -37.14 56.76 -15.89
N LEU A 84 -36.91 58.02 -16.25
CA LEU A 84 -35.78 58.53 -17.08
C LEU A 84 -35.30 59.94 -16.60
N PRO A 85 -34.20 60.53 -17.12
CA PRO A 85 -32.86 59.98 -17.36
C PRO A 85 -31.78 60.69 -16.46
N PRO A 86 -31.09 61.83 -16.74
CA PRO A 86 -30.66 62.52 -17.97
C PRO A 86 -29.13 62.80 -18.14
N LYS A 87 -28.58 62.41 -19.30
CA LYS A 87 -27.57 63.12 -20.18
C LYS A 87 -26.34 63.83 -19.60
N LEU A 88 -25.17 63.53 -20.20
CA LEU A 88 -24.35 64.36 -21.13
C LEU A 88 -22.93 63.74 -21.24
N GLN A 89 -22.10 63.86 -22.29
CA GLN A 89 -22.21 63.81 -23.76
C GLN A 89 -20.78 64.06 -24.31
N GLY A 90 -20.41 63.38 -25.41
CA GLY A 90 -19.23 63.69 -26.23
C GLY A 90 -17.94 62.92 -25.89
N LEU A 91 -17.02 62.59 -26.81
CA LEU A 91 -16.97 62.34 -28.28
C LEU A 91 -15.46 62.27 -28.66
N ALA A 92 -15.15 61.87 -29.90
CA ALA A 92 -13.80 61.64 -30.49
C ALA A 92 -13.07 60.35 -30.04
N THR A 93 -12.54 59.44 -30.89
CA THR A 93 -11.68 59.49 -32.13
C THR A 93 -10.18 59.74 -31.83
N GLU A 94 -9.17 59.02 -32.38
CA GLU A 94 -9.12 57.83 -33.28
C GLU A 94 -7.68 57.25 -33.43
N HIS A 95 -7.55 55.93 -33.72
CA HIS A 95 -6.45 55.21 -34.40
C HIS A 95 -4.98 55.06 -33.87
N GLN A 96 -4.32 54.04 -34.50
CA GLN A 96 -2.88 53.86 -34.81
C GLN A 96 -1.85 53.31 -33.78
N LEU A 97 -1.89 51.99 -33.56
CA LEU A 97 -0.81 50.99 -33.77
C LEU A 97 0.70 51.30 -33.53
N ARG A 98 1.41 50.27 -32.97
CA ARG A 98 2.86 49.93 -33.05
C ARG A 98 3.87 50.79 -32.25
N ARG A 99 5.05 50.29 -31.83
CA ARG A 99 5.53 48.92 -31.44
C ARG A 99 6.97 49.00 -30.86
N ASP A 100 7.31 48.04 -30.00
CA ASP A 100 8.68 47.49 -29.72
C ASP A 100 9.76 48.39 -29.05
N ALA A 101 10.84 47.74 -28.58
CA ALA A 101 12.00 48.21 -27.78
C ALA A 101 11.68 48.71 -26.34
N GLU A 102 12.16 48.19 -25.20
CA GLU A 102 13.40 47.47 -24.74
C GLU A 102 14.44 48.35 -24.02
N SER A 103 15.04 47.75 -22.98
CA SER A 103 16.26 48.10 -22.21
C SER A 103 16.37 49.44 -21.42
N ASN A 104 16.36 49.33 -20.08
CA ASN A 104 17.41 49.74 -19.11
C ASN A 104 16.89 49.43 -17.69
N ILE A 105 17.57 48.70 -16.79
CA ILE A 105 18.91 48.85 -16.17
C ILE A 105 18.92 49.92 -15.06
N GLY A 106 19.23 49.47 -13.84
CA GLY A 106 19.26 50.19 -12.56
C GLY A 106 19.02 49.18 -11.43
N GLN A 107 20.04 48.46 -10.92
CA GLN A 107 21.03 48.90 -9.93
C GLN A 107 20.44 49.52 -8.65
N GLU A 108 20.33 48.70 -7.61
CA GLU A 108 20.44 49.14 -6.20
C GLU A 108 21.34 48.14 -5.45
N SER A 109 21.94 48.59 -4.34
CA SER A 109 22.83 47.78 -3.48
C SER A 109 22.90 48.38 -2.06
N PRO A 110 23.31 47.60 -1.02
CA PRO A 110 22.64 47.72 0.28
C PRO A 110 23.50 48.21 1.46
N THR A 111 22.81 48.74 2.48
CA THR A 111 23.26 48.83 3.90
C THR A 111 22.06 48.46 4.80
N LEU A 112 22.02 47.41 5.63
CA LEU A 112 22.95 46.87 6.66
C LEU A 112 22.74 47.52 8.05
N ALA A 113 22.13 46.75 8.96
CA ALA A 113 22.21 46.91 10.41
C ALA A 113 22.02 45.52 11.08
N GLU A 114 22.71 45.24 12.19
CA GLU A 114 22.70 43.94 12.87
C GLU A 114 22.07 44.01 14.26
N THR A 115 21.47 42.89 14.72
CA THR A 115 21.50 42.52 16.14
C THR A 115 21.74 41.01 16.27
N LYS A 116 22.74 40.61 17.05
CA LYS A 116 22.98 39.21 17.45
C LYS A 116 22.89 39.06 18.96
N VAL A 117 22.25 37.99 19.44
CA VAL A 117 22.46 37.41 20.78
C VAL A 117 22.66 35.91 20.58
N ALA A 118 23.56 35.29 21.34
CA ALA A 118 24.08 33.96 21.06
C ALA A 118 23.97 33.00 22.25
N ALA A 119 23.83 31.71 21.94
CA ALA A 119 24.17 30.60 22.83
C ALA A 119 24.84 29.50 21.99
N ARG A 120 25.90 28.88 22.50
CA ARG A 120 26.72 27.90 21.77
C ARG A 120 27.34 26.92 22.77
N ILE A 121 27.24 25.62 22.50
CA ILE A 121 28.03 24.55 23.12
C ILE A 121 28.55 23.66 21.97
N PRO A 122 29.81 23.21 21.97
CA PRO A 122 30.47 22.75 20.75
C PRO A 122 30.36 21.24 20.49
N LEU A 123 30.74 20.85 19.28
CA LEU A 123 31.10 19.48 18.88
C LEU A 123 32.48 19.52 18.23
N GLU A 124 33.34 18.56 18.58
CA GLU A 124 34.74 18.55 18.16
C GLU A 124 34.91 18.11 16.70
N LYS A 125 36.02 18.54 16.07
CA LYS A 125 36.48 18.04 14.78
C LYS A 125 37.70 17.14 14.97
N VAL A 126 37.72 16.00 14.30
CA VAL A 126 38.94 15.25 14.01
C VAL A 126 39.38 15.62 12.59
N GLU A 127 40.66 15.94 12.40
CA GLU A 127 41.23 16.25 11.10
C GLU A 127 41.78 14.98 10.41
N ALA A 128 41.69 14.95 9.08
CA ALA A 128 42.36 13.96 8.24
C ALA A 128 43.15 14.70 7.14
N LYS A 129 44.44 14.36 6.98
CA LYS A 129 45.31 14.98 5.98
C LYS A 129 45.00 14.50 4.56
N LYS A 130 45.27 15.37 3.59
CA LYS A 130 45.23 15.11 2.15
C LYS A 130 46.65 15.22 1.58
N PRO A 131 47.13 14.29 0.72
CA PRO A 131 48.39 14.45 0.00
C PRO A 131 48.23 15.33 -1.27
N GLU A 132 49.35 15.84 -1.76
CA GLU A 132 49.50 16.56 -3.03
C GLU A 132 49.98 15.62 -4.14
N GLU A 133 49.67 15.96 -5.40
CA GLU A 133 50.36 15.43 -6.59
C GLU A 133 50.67 16.60 -7.55
N ASN A 134 51.83 16.55 -8.21
CA ASN A 134 52.30 17.55 -9.16
C ASN A 134 52.29 16.99 -10.60
N PRO A 135 51.93 17.79 -11.63
CA PRO A 135 51.96 17.38 -13.03
C PRO A 135 53.29 17.73 -13.73
N PRO A 136 53.77 16.91 -14.69
CA PRO A 136 54.75 17.30 -15.71
C PRO A 136 54.07 17.71 -17.05
N SER A 137 54.82 18.34 -17.97
CA SER A 137 54.27 19.01 -19.16
C SER A 137 55.07 18.84 -20.46
N LEU A 138 54.33 18.90 -21.58
CA LEU A 138 54.68 19.44 -22.93
C LEU A 138 55.94 18.98 -23.72
N ALA A 139 55.70 18.45 -24.94
CA ALA A 139 56.36 18.71 -26.25
C ALA A 139 55.96 17.56 -27.23
N GLU A 140 55.24 17.73 -28.35
CA GLU A 140 55.47 18.49 -29.60
C GLU A 140 56.52 17.89 -30.58
N THR A 141 56.10 17.03 -31.52
CA THR A 141 56.05 17.25 -33.01
C THR A 141 57.33 16.90 -33.82
N PRO A 142 57.35 16.81 -35.18
CA PRO A 142 56.28 16.66 -36.21
C PRO A 142 56.54 15.56 -37.31
N GLU A 143 55.59 15.40 -38.27
CA GLU A 143 55.76 14.89 -39.68
C GLU A 143 56.18 13.41 -39.96
N THR A 144 55.97 12.77 -41.14
CA THR A 144 55.39 13.15 -42.45
C THR A 144 54.68 11.97 -43.22
N LYS A 145 53.81 12.31 -44.19
CA LYS A 145 53.49 11.64 -45.49
C LYS A 145 53.08 10.13 -45.61
N ALA A 146 51.76 9.94 -45.73
CA ALA A 146 51.01 9.23 -46.80
C ALA A 146 51.63 8.10 -47.67
N ALA A 147 50.95 6.95 -47.69
CA ALA A 147 50.71 6.09 -48.88
C ALA A 147 49.50 5.16 -48.69
N GLY A 148 48.86 4.75 -49.79
CA GLY A 148 48.06 3.50 -49.91
C GLY A 148 48.71 2.59 -50.97
N PRO A 149 48.22 1.37 -51.29
CA PRO A 149 46.78 1.01 -51.33
C PRO A 149 46.39 -0.45 -50.95
N SER A 150 45.07 -0.72 -50.97
CA SER A 150 44.45 -2.03 -51.32
C SER A 150 44.60 -3.23 -50.36
N PRO A 151 43.79 -4.32 -50.54
CA PRO A 151 43.36 -5.16 -49.40
C PRO A 151 43.57 -6.68 -49.56
N SER A 152 44.19 -7.32 -48.58
CA SER A 152 44.13 -8.78 -48.36
C SER A 152 44.44 -9.15 -46.90
N ASP A 153 44.28 -10.45 -46.62
CA ASP A 153 44.89 -11.21 -45.53
C ASP A 153 44.33 -11.02 -44.10
N ILE A 154 43.35 -11.89 -43.86
CA ILE A 154 42.82 -12.38 -42.58
C ILE A 154 43.95 -12.60 -41.55
N GLY A 155 43.97 -11.75 -40.51
CA GLY A 155 44.83 -11.91 -39.33
C GLY A 155 44.02 -11.75 -38.05
N VAL A 156 43.44 -12.84 -37.54
CA VAL A 156 42.67 -12.83 -36.27
C VAL A 156 43.65 -12.86 -35.09
N THR A 157 44.24 -11.71 -34.78
CA THR A 157 45.10 -11.54 -33.60
C THR A 157 44.23 -11.27 -32.38
N SER A 158 43.83 -12.33 -31.67
CA SER A 158 43.13 -12.21 -30.39
C SER A 158 44.07 -11.70 -29.30
N GLN A 159 44.24 -10.38 -29.20
CA GLN A 159 44.85 -9.76 -28.02
C GLN A 159 43.90 -9.90 -26.83
N GLU A 160 44.08 -11.00 -26.10
CA GLU A 160 43.38 -11.30 -24.86
C GLU A 160 43.86 -10.34 -23.76
N THR A 161 43.22 -9.16 -23.70
CA THR A 161 43.53 -8.09 -22.76
C THR A 161 43.32 -8.58 -21.33
N THR A 162 44.40 -9.05 -20.72
CA THR A 162 44.42 -9.68 -19.40
C THR A 162 44.33 -8.61 -18.31
N LEU A 163 43.15 -7.99 -18.21
CA LEU A 163 42.77 -7.12 -17.10
C LEU A 163 43.01 -7.86 -15.78
N SER A 164 43.70 -7.17 -14.86
CA SER A 164 44.11 -7.76 -13.59
C SER A 164 42.88 -8.23 -12.82
N SER A 165 42.86 -9.52 -12.47
CA SER A 165 41.80 -10.11 -11.62
C SER A 165 41.72 -9.47 -10.23
N LYS A 166 42.69 -8.61 -9.88
CA LYS A 166 42.71 -7.80 -8.67
C LYS A 166 41.91 -6.49 -8.80
N GLU A 167 41.80 -5.91 -10.00
CA GLU A 167 41.00 -4.69 -10.22
C GLU A 167 39.50 -5.00 -10.34
N LEU A 168 39.14 -6.16 -10.91
CA LEU A 168 37.74 -6.62 -10.94
C LEU A 168 37.16 -6.96 -9.55
N ALA A 169 38.00 -7.12 -8.53
CA ALA A 169 37.61 -7.58 -7.20
C ALA A 169 37.21 -6.47 -6.22
N GLU A 170 37.59 -5.21 -6.48
CA GLU A 170 37.33 -4.06 -5.60
C GLU A 170 36.32 -3.06 -6.18
N ALA A 171 35.63 -3.42 -7.28
CA ALA A 171 34.45 -2.72 -7.76
C ALA A 171 33.29 -2.85 -6.77
N THR A 172 33.27 -1.98 -5.75
CA THR A 172 32.16 -1.88 -4.80
C THR A 172 30.85 -1.67 -5.55
N VAL A 173 29.92 -2.63 -5.45
CA VAL A 173 28.62 -2.56 -6.13
C VAL A 173 27.84 -1.36 -5.60
N SER A 174 27.90 -0.25 -6.34
CA SER A 174 27.20 0.99 -6.01
C SER A 174 25.69 0.74 -6.06
N GLU A 175 24.96 1.17 -5.03
CA GLU A 175 23.52 1.03 -5.01
C GLU A 175 22.88 1.73 -6.23
N PRO A 176 21.94 1.10 -6.94
CA PRO A 176 21.47 1.60 -8.22
C PRO A 176 20.64 2.88 -8.05
N THR A 177 21.14 4.01 -8.58
CA THR A 177 20.49 5.33 -8.52
C THR A 177 19.06 5.34 -9.08
N TYR A 178 18.78 4.49 -10.09
CA TYR A 178 17.48 4.43 -10.75
C TYR A 178 16.84 3.04 -10.58
N GLY A 179 15.60 3.03 -10.10
CA GLY A 179 14.68 1.89 -10.17
C GLY A 179 13.54 2.19 -11.14
N PHE A 180 12.99 1.17 -11.80
CA PHE A 180 11.94 1.35 -12.80
C PHE A 180 10.61 0.77 -12.34
N TYR A 181 9.57 1.61 -12.32
CA TYR A 181 8.17 1.20 -12.08
C TYR A 181 7.43 1.09 -13.41
N LEU A 182 6.89 -0.09 -13.71
CA LEU A 182 6.11 -0.35 -14.92
C LEU A 182 4.65 -0.60 -14.54
N HIS A 183 3.76 0.30 -14.98
CA HIS A 183 2.31 0.13 -14.89
C HIS A 183 1.81 -0.54 -16.16
N VAL A 184 1.17 -1.72 -16.06
CA VAL A 184 0.87 -2.58 -17.22
C VAL A 184 -0.54 -3.17 -17.18
N PHE A 185 -1.08 -3.56 -18.35
CA PHE A 185 -2.42 -4.19 -18.46
C PHE A 185 -2.43 -5.42 -19.40
N GLU A 186 -2.93 -5.30 -20.63
CA GLU A 186 -3.09 -6.44 -21.57
C GLU A 186 -2.01 -6.54 -22.68
N ASP A 187 -1.22 -5.49 -22.91
CA ASP A 187 -0.29 -5.40 -24.06
C ASP A 187 1.05 -6.14 -23.87
N ALA A 188 0.99 -7.46 -23.71
CA ALA A 188 2.12 -8.32 -23.36
C ALA A 188 3.41 -8.07 -24.16
N ALA A 189 3.31 -7.90 -25.48
CA ALA A 189 4.47 -7.68 -26.35
C ALA A 189 5.18 -6.33 -26.10
N ALA A 190 4.40 -5.27 -25.81
CA ALA A 190 4.93 -3.96 -25.45
C ALA A 190 5.72 -4.02 -24.14
N VAL A 191 5.15 -4.71 -23.14
CA VAL A 191 5.73 -4.88 -21.80
C VAL A 191 7.05 -5.67 -21.85
N ILE A 192 7.08 -6.80 -22.55
CA ILE A 192 8.30 -7.63 -22.71
C ILE A 192 9.40 -6.85 -23.43
N TYR A 193 9.05 -6.13 -24.51
CA TYR A 193 9.99 -5.26 -25.21
C TYR A 193 10.57 -4.18 -24.29
N GLN A 194 9.73 -3.55 -23.48
CA GLN A 194 10.12 -2.46 -22.58
C GLN A 194 11.05 -2.92 -21.47
N VAL A 195 10.77 -4.06 -20.80
CA VAL A 195 11.68 -4.67 -19.81
C VAL A 195 13.06 -4.94 -20.44
N ARG A 196 13.10 -5.47 -21.65
CA ARG A 196 14.36 -5.75 -22.37
C ARG A 196 15.10 -4.48 -22.78
N GLN A 197 14.43 -3.38 -23.12
CA GLN A 197 15.13 -2.11 -23.33
C GLN A 197 15.68 -1.53 -22.02
N ILE A 198 14.96 -1.68 -20.89
CA ILE A 198 15.48 -1.26 -19.58
C ILE A 198 16.74 -2.06 -19.25
N LYS A 199 16.69 -3.40 -19.29
CA LYS A 199 17.86 -4.24 -18.99
C LYS A 199 19.03 -4.08 -19.97
N LYS A 200 18.77 -3.61 -21.20
CA LYS A 200 19.83 -3.24 -22.17
C LYS A 200 20.57 -1.95 -21.79
N PHE A 201 19.87 -0.93 -21.27
CA PHE A 201 20.46 0.40 -20.99
C PHE A 201 20.77 0.64 -19.50
N PHE A 202 20.15 -0.16 -18.62
CA PHE A 202 20.22 -0.08 -17.17
C PHE A 202 20.21 -1.52 -16.57
N PRO A 203 21.24 -2.35 -16.81
CA PRO A 203 21.23 -3.76 -16.43
C PRO A 203 21.07 -3.98 -14.92
N GLU A 204 21.81 -3.22 -14.11
CA GLU A 204 21.80 -3.32 -12.64
C GLU A 204 20.57 -2.69 -11.99
N SER A 205 19.79 -1.89 -12.73
CA SER A 205 18.61 -1.25 -12.16
C SER A 205 17.52 -2.26 -11.80
N PRO A 206 16.95 -2.18 -10.57
CA PRO A 206 15.80 -2.98 -10.21
C PRO A 206 14.57 -2.51 -10.99
N VAL A 207 13.72 -3.47 -11.33
CA VAL A 207 12.46 -3.23 -12.05
C VAL A 207 11.33 -3.79 -11.19
N TYR A 208 10.27 -3.01 -11.05
CA TYR A 208 9.03 -3.36 -10.36
C TYR A 208 7.87 -3.19 -11.33
N MET A 209 7.16 -4.27 -11.61
CA MET A 209 6.05 -4.29 -12.56
C MET A 209 4.74 -4.57 -11.82
N MET A 210 3.71 -3.78 -12.13
CA MET A 210 2.42 -3.85 -11.46
C MET A 210 1.30 -3.85 -12.50
N SER A 211 0.42 -4.86 -12.42
CA SER A 211 -0.69 -5.07 -13.34
C SER A 211 -2.03 -4.76 -12.65
N ASP A 212 -2.81 -3.79 -13.16
CA ASP A 212 -4.08 -3.35 -12.56
C ASP A 212 -5.28 -4.21 -13.00
N GLY A 213 -5.12 -5.52 -12.86
CA GLY A 213 -6.14 -6.51 -13.22
C GLY A 213 -5.98 -7.08 -14.62
N GLY A 214 -4.98 -6.62 -15.37
CA GLY A 214 -4.56 -7.17 -16.65
C GLY A 214 -3.78 -8.49 -16.48
N MET A 215 -2.81 -8.73 -17.35
CA MET A 215 -2.10 -10.02 -17.43
C MET A 215 -1.14 -10.24 -16.24
N ASP A 216 -0.84 -11.52 -15.98
CA ASP A 216 0.18 -11.98 -15.04
C ASP A 216 1.54 -12.07 -15.75
N PHE A 217 2.52 -11.28 -15.31
CA PHE A 217 3.88 -11.21 -15.83
C PHE A 217 4.92 -11.87 -14.89
N GLY A 218 4.47 -12.76 -13.98
CA GLY A 218 5.35 -13.39 -12.99
C GLY A 218 6.48 -14.22 -13.59
N GLU A 219 6.24 -14.94 -14.69
CA GLU A 219 7.30 -15.71 -15.37
C GLU A 219 8.28 -14.81 -16.14
N LEU A 220 7.80 -13.70 -16.74
CA LEU A 220 8.65 -12.65 -17.30
C LEU A 220 9.60 -12.10 -16.24
N CYS A 221 9.08 -11.70 -15.08
CA CYS A 221 9.93 -11.12 -14.04
C CYS A 221 10.88 -12.12 -13.36
N LYS A 222 10.48 -13.39 -13.28
CA LYS A 222 11.35 -14.50 -12.87
C LYS A 222 12.48 -14.77 -13.87
N ARG A 223 12.28 -14.51 -15.17
CA ARG A 223 13.30 -14.62 -16.23
C ARG A 223 14.23 -13.40 -16.27
N GLU A 224 13.68 -12.19 -16.28
CA GLU A 224 14.41 -10.93 -16.55
C GLU A 224 14.88 -10.23 -15.25
N GLY A 225 14.71 -10.86 -14.08
CA GLY A 225 15.21 -10.37 -12.78
C GLY A 225 14.46 -9.16 -12.24
N CYS A 226 13.12 -9.20 -12.25
CA CYS A 226 12.27 -8.13 -11.72
C CYS A 226 11.27 -8.58 -10.65
N THR A 227 10.68 -7.62 -9.93
CA THR A 227 9.57 -7.85 -8.99
C THR A 227 8.25 -7.65 -9.73
N PHE A 228 7.32 -8.61 -9.62
CA PHE A 228 5.98 -8.48 -10.18
C PHE A 228 4.90 -8.51 -9.09
N LYS A 229 3.88 -7.64 -9.23
CA LYS A 229 2.70 -7.60 -8.38
C LYS A 229 1.43 -7.51 -9.24
N LEU A 230 0.71 -8.62 -9.35
CA LEU A 230 -0.65 -8.63 -9.89
C LEU A 230 -1.61 -8.02 -8.85
N CYS A 231 -2.28 -6.93 -9.21
CA CYS A 231 -3.26 -6.26 -8.36
C CYS A 231 -4.67 -6.37 -8.95
N PRO A 232 -5.73 -6.42 -8.12
CA PRO A 232 -7.09 -6.38 -8.62
C PRO A 232 -7.44 -5.03 -9.30
N PRO A 233 -8.30 -5.04 -10.34
CA PRO A 233 -8.59 -3.85 -11.14
C PRO A 233 -9.23 -2.73 -10.34
N ALA A 234 -8.78 -1.50 -10.59
CA ALA A 234 -9.24 -0.31 -9.84
C ALA A 234 -9.48 0.96 -10.70
N ASN A 235 -9.21 0.92 -12.02
CA ASN A 235 -9.39 2.05 -12.95
C ASN A 235 -8.54 3.27 -12.57
N ASP A 236 -7.24 3.02 -12.37
CA ASP A 236 -6.20 3.94 -11.91
C ASP A 236 -6.13 5.26 -12.71
N ARG A 237 -6.58 5.22 -13.97
CA ARG A 237 -6.72 6.39 -14.87
C ARG A 237 -7.69 7.46 -14.37
N TRP A 238 -8.71 7.10 -13.60
CA TRP A 238 -9.76 8.02 -13.13
C TRP A 238 -10.01 7.97 -11.62
N HIS A 239 -9.28 7.11 -10.91
CA HIS A 239 -9.27 7.09 -9.45
C HIS A 239 -7.82 6.83 -8.98
N PRO A 240 -7.05 7.89 -8.64
CA PRO A 240 -5.59 7.79 -8.52
C PRO A 240 -5.13 7.19 -7.19
N TRP A 241 -6.01 7.00 -6.20
CA TRP A 241 -5.64 6.41 -4.90
C TRP A 241 -5.04 4.98 -5.02
N PRO A 242 -5.69 4.00 -5.69
CA PRO A 242 -5.06 2.73 -6.06
C PRO A 242 -3.67 2.89 -6.65
N PHE A 243 -3.53 3.77 -7.65
CA PHE A 243 -2.29 4.06 -8.36
C PHE A 243 -1.20 4.59 -7.42
N PHE A 244 -1.53 5.56 -6.57
CA PHE A 244 -0.62 6.12 -5.57
C PHE A 244 -0.09 5.04 -4.62
N ARG A 245 -0.95 4.16 -4.08
CA ARG A 245 -0.49 3.02 -3.27
C ARG A 245 0.47 2.12 -4.03
N ARG A 246 0.22 1.85 -5.31
CA ARG A 246 0.99 0.92 -6.13
C ARG A 246 2.37 1.44 -6.46
N ILE A 247 2.49 2.71 -6.83
CA ILE A 247 3.79 3.35 -7.08
C ILE A 247 4.54 3.64 -5.75
N TYR A 248 3.85 3.89 -4.64
CA TYR A 248 4.43 3.96 -3.29
C TYR A 248 5.02 2.60 -2.85
N ASP A 249 4.26 1.52 -2.98
CA ASP A 249 4.73 0.16 -2.70
C ASP A 249 5.90 -0.25 -3.62
N ALA A 250 5.89 0.22 -4.88
CA ALA A 250 7.01 0.03 -5.81
C ALA A 250 8.27 0.77 -5.36
N ALA A 251 8.16 2.03 -4.95
CA ALA A 251 9.28 2.83 -4.47
C ALA A 251 9.98 2.19 -3.25
N LEU A 252 9.20 1.70 -2.28
CA LEU A 252 9.71 0.91 -1.15
C LEU A 252 10.43 -0.38 -1.60
N SER A 253 9.93 -1.06 -2.63
CA SER A 253 10.49 -2.33 -3.10
C SER A 253 11.72 -2.17 -3.99
N LEU A 254 11.83 -1.04 -4.71
CA LEU A 254 12.97 -0.69 -5.56
C LEU A 254 14.17 -0.33 -4.70
N ASN A 255 14.00 0.54 -3.69
CA ASN A 255 15.05 1.06 -2.82
C ASN A 255 16.22 1.67 -3.62
N THR A 256 15.92 2.76 -4.33
CA THR A 256 16.82 3.52 -5.22
C THR A 256 16.64 5.02 -4.97
N ASP A 257 17.59 5.88 -5.37
CA ASP A 257 17.45 7.34 -5.19
C ASP A 257 16.24 7.91 -5.94
N TYR A 258 16.00 7.40 -7.15
CA TYR A 258 14.90 7.79 -8.01
C TYR A 258 14.13 6.58 -8.54
N VAL A 259 12.82 6.77 -8.71
CA VAL A 259 11.91 5.88 -9.44
C VAL A 259 11.60 6.51 -10.79
N ILE A 260 11.86 5.77 -11.88
CA ILE A 260 11.41 6.12 -13.23
C ILE A 260 10.12 5.35 -13.51
N MET A 261 9.04 6.08 -13.78
CA MET A 261 7.76 5.49 -14.15
C MET A 261 7.67 5.30 -15.66
N LEU A 262 7.26 4.12 -16.08
CA LEU A 262 7.00 3.77 -17.48
C LEU A 262 5.62 3.11 -17.62
N GLU A 263 4.96 3.45 -18.72
CA GLU A 263 3.73 2.83 -19.20
C GLU A 263 4.04 2.14 -20.54
N PRO A 264 3.20 1.22 -21.06
CA PRO A 264 3.56 0.42 -22.24
C PRO A 264 3.72 1.27 -23.51
N ASP A 265 3.31 2.54 -23.50
CA ASP A 265 3.48 3.50 -24.59
C ASP A 265 4.81 4.27 -24.56
N ASN A 266 5.67 4.03 -23.57
CA ASN A 266 7.02 4.56 -23.53
C ASN A 266 8.01 3.70 -24.30
N THR A 267 9.05 4.35 -24.81
CA THR A 267 10.25 3.69 -25.32
C THR A 267 11.51 4.28 -24.69
N VAL A 268 12.47 3.41 -24.40
CA VAL A 268 13.79 3.78 -23.87
C VAL A 268 14.81 3.76 -25.02
N HIS A 269 15.59 4.82 -25.17
CA HIS A 269 16.50 5.04 -26.31
C HIS A 269 17.98 5.09 -25.93
N GLY A 270 18.29 5.19 -24.64
CA GLY A 270 19.67 5.28 -24.14
C GLY A 270 19.72 5.44 -22.62
N PRO A 271 20.93 5.57 -22.05
CA PRO A 271 21.12 5.95 -20.66
C PRO A 271 20.70 7.41 -20.41
N ILE A 272 20.39 7.73 -19.14
CA ILE A 272 20.20 9.11 -18.67
C ILE A 272 21.54 9.85 -18.76
N LYS A 273 21.58 10.99 -19.47
CA LYS A 273 22.77 11.84 -19.60
C LYS A 273 22.75 13.00 -18.60
N GLN A 274 21.55 13.46 -18.21
CA GLN A 274 21.34 14.59 -17.31
C GLN A 274 20.61 14.15 -16.04
N GLN A 275 21.34 14.19 -14.91
CA GLN A 275 20.79 13.91 -13.58
C GLN A 275 19.58 14.80 -13.27
N PRO A 276 18.58 14.31 -12.52
CA PRO A 276 17.33 15.06 -12.34
C PRO A 276 17.52 16.32 -11.48
N ALA A 277 17.15 17.49 -12.04
CA ALA A 277 17.39 18.79 -11.43
C ALA A 277 16.29 19.28 -10.48
N ALA A 278 15.34 18.41 -10.11
CA ALA A 278 14.23 18.67 -9.19
C ALA A 278 13.83 17.36 -8.49
N ASP A 279 12.81 17.39 -7.62
CA ASP A 279 12.38 16.21 -6.86
C ASP A 279 11.39 15.32 -7.65
N ALA A 280 10.71 15.87 -8.65
CA ALA A 280 9.92 15.13 -9.63
C ALA A 280 9.89 15.84 -10.99
N GLY A 281 9.69 15.08 -12.07
CA GLY A 281 9.60 15.66 -13.41
C GLY A 281 9.32 14.69 -14.55
N GLY A 282 8.85 15.23 -15.66
CA GLY A 282 8.42 14.46 -16.84
C GLY A 282 8.36 15.32 -18.10
N ILE A 283 7.58 14.90 -19.09
CA ILE A 283 7.44 15.59 -20.38
C ILE A 283 7.03 17.07 -20.21
N LEU A 284 7.58 17.98 -21.03
CA LEU A 284 7.11 19.36 -21.07
C LEU A 284 5.73 19.41 -21.77
N VAL A 285 4.69 19.81 -21.04
CA VAL A 285 3.35 20.08 -21.57
C VAL A 285 3.15 21.60 -21.61
N ARG A 286 3.21 22.18 -22.82
CA ARG A 286 3.08 23.62 -23.02
C ARG A 286 1.70 24.09 -22.54
N ASP A 287 1.71 25.23 -21.84
CA ASP A 287 0.54 25.97 -21.38
C ASP A 287 -0.47 25.17 -20.51
N ARG A 288 -0.04 24.02 -19.96
CA ARG A 288 -0.71 23.38 -18.82
C ARG A 288 -0.70 24.34 -17.63
N GLY A 289 -1.87 24.54 -17.04
CA GLY A 289 -2.09 25.23 -15.77
C GLY A 289 -2.92 24.38 -14.84
N PHE A 290 -3.00 24.78 -13.57
CA PHE A 290 -3.78 24.10 -12.54
C PHE A 290 -4.63 25.12 -11.77
N SER A 291 -5.89 24.75 -11.50
CA SER A 291 -6.82 25.49 -10.65
C SER A 291 -6.45 25.33 -9.17
N GLU A 292 -7.03 26.18 -8.31
CA GLU A 292 -6.81 26.18 -6.85
C GLU A 292 -5.33 26.26 -6.43
N ARG A 293 -4.46 26.82 -7.28
CA ARG A 293 -3.02 26.97 -7.03
C ARG A 293 -2.72 27.58 -5.66
N GLU A 294 -3.52 28.54 -5.20
CA GLU A 294 -3.34 29.20 -3.90
C GLU A 294 -3.61 28.27 -2.72
N HIS A 295 -4.58 27.35 -2.83
CA HIS A 295 -4.82 26.29 -1.84
C HIS A 295 -3.62 25.34 -1.78
N VAL A 296 -3.08 24.93 -2.94
CA VAL A 296 -1.91 24.05 -3.04
C VAL A 296 -0.66 24.73 -2.46
N GLU A 297 -0.41 26.00 -2.78
CA GLU A 297 0.69 26.78 -2.19
C GLU A 297 0.50 26.96 -0.66
N LYS A 298 -0.73 27.13 -0.17
CA LYS A 298 -1.03 27.23 1.27
C LYS A 298 -0.75 25.92 2.02
N LEU A 299 -1.05 24.76 1.42
CA LEU A 299 -0.65 23.45 1.97
C LEU A 299 0.88 23.30 1.97
N ALA A 300 1.52 23.61 0.85
CA ALA A 300 2.97 23.51 0.69
C ALA A 300 3.75 24.35 1.71
N GLN A 301 3.27 25.56 2.00
CA GLN A 301 3.90 26.50 2.94
C GLN A 301 3.87 26.04 4.40
N GLN A 302 3.08 25.02 4.75
CA GLN A 302 3.15 24.34 6.06
C GLN A 302 4.48 23.59 6.27
N ARG A 303 5.16 23.21 5.18
CA ARG A 303 6.47 22.53 5.21
C ARG A 303 7.60 23.38 4.63
N VAL A 304 7.33 24.11 3.54
CA VAL A 304 8.34 24.90 2.81
C VAL A 304 7.89 26.38 2.78
N PRO A 305 8.25 27.20 3.79
CA PRO A 305 7.85 28.60 3.85
C PRO A 305 8.22 29.37 2.58
N ARG A 306 7.26 30.14 2.05
CA ARG A 306 7.34 30.86 0.76
C ARG A 306 7.38 29.96 -0.50
N PHE A 307 7.00 28.68 -0.43
CA PHE A 307 6.83 27.86 -1.63
C PHE A 307 5.87 28.49 -2.65
N LYS A 308 6.23 28.41 -3.93
CA LYS A 308 5.45 28.90 -5.07
C LYS A 308 5.43 27.87 -6.20
N TRP A 309 4.23 27.49 -6.64
CA TRP A 309 4.02 26.52 -7.71
C TRP A 309 4.14 27.23 -9.08
N SER A 310 5.36 27.26 -9.62
CA SER A 310 5.67 28.07 -10.81
C SER A 310 4.96 27.57 -12.08
N LYS A 311 4.78 28.43 -13.10
CA LYS A 311 4.28 28.00 -14.42
C LYS A 311 5.16 26.90 -15.03
N LYS A 312 6.49 26.94 -14.82
CA LYS A 312 7.39 25.88 -15.26
C LYS A 312 7.08 24.55 -14.56
N SER A 313 6.82 24.58 -13.25
CA SER A 313 6.45 23.39 -12.47
C SER A 313 5.10 22.81 -12.91
N MET A 314 4.10 23.66 -13.18
CA MET A 314 2.79 23.24 -13.73
C MET A 314 2.87 22.70 -15.17
N SER A 315 3.92 23.04 -15.93
CA SER A 315 4.16 22.52 -17.28
C SER A 315 4.83 21.13 -17.32
N ALA A 316 5.08 20.48 -16.18
CA ALA A 316 5.70 19.16 -16.11
C ALA A 316 4.62 18.06 -16.15
N GLY A 317 4.40 17.41 -17.29
CA GLY A 317 3.49 16.27 -17.40
C GLY A 317 4.06 15.04 -16.71
N LEU A 318 3.54 14.69 -15.55
CA LEU A 318 3.90 13.48 -14.79
C LEU A 318 3.18 12.23 -15.34
N ALA A 319 3.38 11.94 -16.62
CA ALA A 319 2.90 10.72 -17.31
C ALA A 319 4.08 9.74 -17.53
N GLY A 320 3.85 8.59 -18.17
CA GLY A 320 4.91 7.63 -18.49
C GLY A 320 6.16 8.28 -19.10
N GLY A 321 7.34 7.90 -18.61
CA GLY A 321 8.63 8.55 -18.89
C GLY A 321 9.00 9.66 -17.91
N SER A 322 8.36 9.69 -16.73
CA SER A 322 8.67 10.62 -15.63
C SER A 322 9.59 10.02 -14.59
N TYR A 323 10.32 10.87 -13.88
CA TYR A 323 11.10 10.52 -12.69
C TYR A 323 10.48 11.10 -11.42
N PHE A 324 10.75 10.43 -10.31
CA PHE A 324 10.43 10.88 -8.96
C PHE A 324 11.59 10.52 -8.04
N ARG A 325 12.05 11.45 -7.20
CA ARG A 325 12.96 11.15 -6.10
C ARG A 325 12.21 10.33 -5.06
N THR A 326 12.79 9.22 -4.60
CA THR A 326 12.09 8.23 -3.76
C THR A 326 11.58 8.82 -2.45
N GLU A 327 12.40 9.65 -1.78
CA GLU A 327 11.98 10.43 -0.60
C GLU A 327 10.74 11.30 -0.87
N ALA A 328 10.69 11.95 -2.03
CA ALA A 328 9.59 12.83 -2.41
C ALA A 328 8.32 12.06 -2.76
N LEU A 329 8.45 10.90 -3.41
CA LEU A 329 7.35 10.01 -3.72
C LEU A 329 6.72 9.44 -2.44
N LEU A 330 7.55 8.96 -1.51
CA LEU A 330 7.09 8.40 -0.24
C LEU A 330 6.45 9.47 0.66
N ASP A 331 6.96 10.70 0.72
CA ASP A 331 6.26 11.78 1.40
C ASP A 331 4.97 12.20 0.67
N ALA A 332 5.02 12.45 -0.65
CA ALA A 332 3.87 12.97 -1.39
C ALA A 332 2.68 12.00 -1.43
N LEU A 333 2.95 10.70 -1.56
CA LEU A 333 1.93 9.67 -1.80
C LEU A 333 1.64 8.81 -0.56
N SER A 334 2.09 9.22 0.63
CA SER A 334 1.68 8.62 1.91
C SER A 334 0.16 8.72 2.09
N ASP A 335 -0.47 7.67 2.63
CA ASP A 335 -1.92 7.63 2.89
C ASP A 335 -2.38 8.88 3.69
N GLU A 336 -1.59 9.31 4.68
CA GLU A 336 -1.85 10.45 5.56
C GLU A 336 -1.67 11.80 4.87
N ASN A 337 -0.68 11.95 3.99
CA ASN A 337 -0.46 13.19 3.24
C ASN A 337 -1.48 13.35 2.11
N MET A 338 -1.85 12.26 1.45
CA MET A 338 -2.92 12.23 0.46
C MET A 338 -4.28 12.70 1.00
N MET A 339 -4.59 12.39 2.27
CA MET A 339 -5.83 12.81 2.93
C MET A 339 -5.84 14.27 3.46
N LYS A 340 -4.71 15.00 3.38
CA LYS A 340 -4.65 16.43 3.76
C LYS A 340 -5.09 17.39 2.63
N ILE A 341 -5.22 16.86 1.42
CA ILE A 341 -5.63 17.61 0.22
C ILE A 341 -7.15 17.50 0.10
N ASP A 342 -7.84 18.62 -0.06
CA ASP A 342 -9.29 18.63 -0.23
C ASP A 342 -9.69 18.29 -1.68
N TRP A 343 -9.60 17.00 -2.00
CA TRP A 343 -9.92 16.44 -3.31
C TRP A 343 -11.36 16.70 -3.76
N ASN A 344 -12.28 16.92 -2.81
CA ASN A 344 -13.67 17.27 -3.11
C ASN A 344 -13.78 18.73 -3.57
N MET A 345 -13.26 19.68 -2.78
CA MET A 345 -13.18 21.09 -3.19
C MET A 345 -12.39 21.27 -4.50
N LEU A 346 -11.28 20.54 -4.65
CA LEU A 346 -10.49 20.51 -5.88
C LEU A 346 -11.34 20.05 -7.07
N GLY A 347 -12.01 18.89 -7.00
CA GLY A 347 -12.91 18.43 -8.06
C GLY A 347 -14.08 19.38 -8.32
N ASP A 348 -14.65 19.96 -7.26
CA ASP A 348 -15.82 20.82 -7.35
C ASP A 348 -15.50 22.19 -8.01
N ARG A 349 -14.24 22.62 -8.01
CA ARG A 349 -13.77 23.87 -8.65
C ARG A 349 -12.92 23.69 -9.93
N ALA A 350 -12.35 22.50 -10.14
CA ALA A 350 -11.51 22.17 -11.29
C ALA A 350 -12.32 21.45 -12.38
N SER A 351 -11.65 20.56 -13.13
CA SER A 351 -12.27 19.51 -13.94
C SER A 351 -12.09 18.15 -13.26
N LYS A 352 -12.85 17.14 -13.71
CA LYS A 352 -12.67 15.74 -13.27
C LYS A 352 -11.28 15.14 -13.59
N GLU A 353 -10.47 15.82 -14.41
CA GLU A 353 -9.10 15.40 -14.73
C GLU A 353 -8.18 15.47 -13.50
N ILE A 354 -8.60 16.18 -12.44
CA ILE A 354 -7.94 16.16 -11.13
C ILE A 354 -7.92 14.77 -10.48
N PHE A 355 -8.81 13.87 -10.93
CA PHE A 355 -8.84 12.46 -10.56
C PHE A 355 -8.12 11.57 -11.60
N SER A 356 -7.28 12.13 -12.47
CA SER A 356 -6.35 11.36 -13.31
C SER A 356 -4.96 11.38 -12.70
N SER A 357 -4.26 10.23 -12.69
CA SER A 357 -2.89 10.03 -12.19
C SER A 357 -1.94 11.19 -12.53
N ASP A 358 -1.91 11.58 -13.79
CA ASP A 358 -0.96 12.51 -14.41
C ASP A 358 -1.11 13.97 -13.94
N PHE A 359 -2.27 14.28 -13.37
CA PHE A 359 -2.64 15.58 -12.80
C PHE A 359 -2.64 15.49 -11.27
N ALA A 360 -3.23 14.44 -10.70
CA ALA A 360 -3.33 14.21 -9.28
C ALA A 360 -1.96 14.10 -8.59
N MET A 361 -0.96 13.46 -9.24
CA MET A 361 0.42 13.48 -8.75
C MET A 361 0.95 14.91 -8.58
N GLN A 362 0.67 15.81 -9.54
CA GLN A 362 1.20 17.18 -9.46
C GLN A 362 0.61 17.95 -8.29
N TYR A 363 -0.68 17.77 -8.00
CA TYR A 363 -1.29 18.28 -6.76
C TYR A 363 -0.62 17.70 -5.51
N ALA A 364 -0.39 16.39 -5.45
CA ALA A 364 0.23 15.73 -4.29
C ALA A 364 1.67 16.23 -4.01
N PHE A 365 2.55 16.23 -5.03
CA PHE A 365 3.91 16.72 -4.89
C PHE A 365 3.96 18.22 -4.58
N ALA A 366 3.14 19.04 -5.25
CA ALA A 366 3.13 20.48 -5.03
C ALA A 366 2.56 20.86 -3.65
N ALA A 367 1.48 20.21 -3.17
CA ALA A 367 0.89 20.45 -1.85
C ALA A 367 1.83 20.07 -0.69
N ARG A 368 2.88 19.27 -0.96
CA ARG A 368 3.96 18.93 -0.03
C ARG A 368 5.22 19.80 -0.17
N GLY A 369 5.22 20.77 -1.09
CA GLY A 369 6.31 21.71 -1.30
C GLY A 369 7.50 21.15 -2.09
N TRP A 370 7.34 20.00 -2.75
CA TRP A 370 8.40 19.40 -3.58
C TRP A 370 8.61 20.16 -4.89
N LYS A 371 9.85 20.21 -5.37
CA LYS A 371 10.18 20.90 -6.62
C LYS A 371 9.80 20.01 -7.80
N ILE A 372 8.83 20.44 -8.61
CA ILE A 372 8.47 19.79 -9.87
C ILE A 372 9.05 20.61 -11.04
N ALA A 373 9.60 19.94 -12.06
CA ALA A 373 10.06 20.59 -13.29
C ALA A 373 9.98 19.63 -14.51
N PRO A 374 9.88 20.15 -15.76
CA PRO A 374 10.03 19.32 -16.95
C PRO A 374 11.44 18.71 -17.03
N TRP A 375 11.55 17.49 -17.54
CA TRP A 375 12.79 16.72 -17.61
C TRP A 375 13.32 16.63 -19.04
N GLU A 376 14.57 17.01 -19.23
CA GLU A 376 15.24 17.01 -20.54
C GLU A 376 15.45 15.59 -21.13
N GLU A 377 15.37 14.55 -20.30
CA GLU A 377 15.43 13.15 -20.73
C GLU A 377 14.05 12.56 -21.08
N SER A 378 12.98 13.37 -21.04
CA SER A 378 11.62 12.93 -21.34
C SER A 378 11.02 13.76 -22.48
N ALA A 379 10.77 13.11 -23.62
CA ALA A 379 10.25 13.75 -24.82
C ALA A 379 8.83 13.29 -25.17
N GLN A 380 7.94 14.26 -25.41
CA GLN A 380 6.63 14.01 -26.02
C GLN A 380 6.80 13.96 -27.54
N MET A 381 6.45 12.84 -28.17
CA MET A 381 6.61 12.67 -29.61
C MET A 381 5.40 13.17 -30.40
N ASP A 382 5.67 13.66 -31.61
CA ASP A 382 4.69 14.04 -32.63
C ASP A 382 4.13 12.77 -33.33
N LYS A 383 3.24 12.97 -34.30
CA LYS A 383 2.79 11.95 -35.27
C LYS A 383 3.93 11.32 -36.09
N HIS A 384 5.15 11.85 -36.00
CA HIS A 384 6.34 11.29 -36.62
C HIS A 384 7.33 10.83 -35.54
N LYS A 385 7.64 9.54 -35.48
CA LYS A 385 8.45 8.89 -34.41
C LYS A 385 9.81 9.52 -34.13
N ASP A 386 10.36 10.24 -35.10
CA ASP A 386 11.69 10.86 -35.04
C ASP A 386 11.65 12.38 -34.82
N LYS A 387 10.47 12.95 -34.50
CA LYS A 387 10.24 14.37 -34.25
C LYS A 387 9.54 14.58 -32.89
N PRO A 388 10.20 15.20 -31.89
CA PRO A 388 9.52 15.59 -30.66
C PRO A 388 8.61 16.82 -30.86
N LEU A 389 7.50 16.87 -30.13
CA LEU A 389 6.72 18.09 -29.87
C LEU A 389 7.39 18.91 -28.75
N THR A 390 7.92 18.22 -27.75
CA THR A 390 8.70 18.77 -26.63
C THR A 390 9.73 17.75 -26.12
N GLY A 391 10.75 18.23 -25.41
CA GLY A 391 11.95 17.44 -25.10
C GLY A 391 12.92 17.37 -26.29
N LYS A 392 14.03 16.65 -26.13
CA LYS A 392 15.05 16.46 -27.17
C LYS A 392 14.77 15.20 -27.97
N LYS A 393 15.34 15.09 -29.18
CA LYS A 393 15.20 13.87 -29.98
C LYS A 393 15.96 12.69 -29.36
N ASP A 394 17.08 12.98 -28.71
CA ASP A 394 17.98 12.02 -28.09
C ASP A 394 17.76 11.83 -26.57
N SER A 395 16.67 12.39 -26.02
CA SER A 395 16.18 12.10 -24.67
C SER A 395 16.08 10.59 -24.41
N ALA A 396 16.50 10.13 -23.23
CA ALA A 396 16.48 8.71 -22.86
C ALA A 396 15.09 8.07 -22.95
N PHE A 397 14.02 8.82 -22.65
CA PHE A 397 12.63 8.36 -22.66
C PHE A 397 11.78 9.13 -23.67
N ARG A 398 10.94 8.41 -24.41
CA ARG A 398 9.96 8.99 -25.34
C ARG A 398 8.56 8.47 -25.05
N HIS A 399 7.60 9.38 -24.97
CA HIS A 399 6.17 9.13 -24.73
C HIS A 399 5.37 9.48 -26.01
N TYR A 400 4.41 8.63 -26.41
CA TYR A 400 3.65 8.79 -27.65
C TYR A 400 2.17 9.06 -27.40
N CYS A 401 1.64 10.12 -28.00
CA CYS A 401 0.21 10.42 -27.96
C CYS A 401 -0.63 9.29 -28.56
N SER A 402 -1.90 9.21 -28.17
CA SER A 402 -2.95 8.47 -28.92
C SER A 402 -3.09 8.95 -30.37
N CYS A 403 -2.58 10.13 -30.70
CA CYS A 403 -2.60 10.75 -32.01
C CYS A 403 -1.57 10.19 -33.02
N TYR A 404 -0.72 9.24 -32.59
CA TYR A 404 0.34 8.65 -33.41
C TYR A 404 -0.23 7.74 -34.53
N PRO A 405 0.19 7.90 -35.81
CA PRO A 405 -0.29 7.09 -36.94
C PRO A 405 -0.02 5.60 -36.77
N GLY A 406 -1.07 4.78 -36.86
CA GLY A 406 -1.01 3.34 -36.58
C GLY A 406 -1.10 2.98 -35.10
N GLY A 407 -1.21 3.96 -34.20
CA GLY A 407 -1.24 3.74 -32.74
C GLY A 407 0.15 3.69 -32.11
N LYS A 408 0.18 3.82 -30.77
CA LYS A 408 1.38 3.85 -29.93
C LYS A 408 2.40 2.76 -30.37
N PRO A 409 3.66 3.09 -30.73
CA PRO A 409 4.53 2.20 -31.51
C PRO A 409 4.74 0.79 -30.95
N THR A 410 4.80 0.68 -29.63
CA THR A 410 4.99 -0.56 -28.86
C THR A 410 3.79 -1.51 -28.89
N TYR A 411 2.56 -0.98 -29.01
CA TYR A 411 1.32 -1.77 -29.06
C TYR A 411 1.19 -2.55 -30.39
N ASN A 412 1.95 -2.15 -31.41
CA ASN A 412 2.02 -2.83 -32.70
C ASN A 412 3.09 -3.94 -32.75
N ILE A 413 3.83 -4.16 -31.66
CA ILE A 413 4.82 -5.25 -31.58
C ILE A 413 4.07 -6.58 -31.53
N LYS A 414 4.39 -7.49 -32.45
CA LYS A 414 3.87 -8.87 -32.42
C LYS A 414 4.62 -9.66 -31.36
N MET A 415 3.90 -10.33 -30.47
CA MET A 415 4.51 -11.22 -29.46
C MET A 415 5.24 -12.39 -30.15
N ASN A 416 6.53 -12.57 -29.83
CA ASN A 416 7.31 -13.71 -30.32
C ASN A 416 6.68 -15.03 -29.84
N PRO A 417 6.77 -16.14 -30.62
CA PRO A 417 6.23 -17.43 -30.21
C PRO A 417 6.82 -17.96 -28.88
N GLU A 418 8.11 -17.69 -28.65
CA GLU A 418 8.85 -18.07 -27.43
C GLU A 418 8.37 -17.30 -26.18
N ASP A 419 7.92 -16.05 -26.35
CA ASP A 419 7.58 -15.13 -25.27
C ASP A 419 6.18 -15.39 -24.70
N LYS A 420 5.37 -16.20 -25.38
CA LYS A 420 4.01 -16.59 -24.97
C LYS A 420 3.94 -17.30 -23.62
N ASN A 421 5.04 -17.87 -23.13
CA ASN A 421 5.10 -18.55 -21.83
C ASN A 421 5.47 -17.61 -20.67
N LEU A 422 5.91 -16.38 -20.95
CA LEU A 422 6.33 -15.39 -19.96
C LEU A 422 5.15 -14.65 -19.32
N VAL A 423 3.97 -14.78 -19.91
CA VAL A 423 2.76 -14.03 -19.56
C VAL A 423 1.55 -14.95 -19.54
N LYS A 424 0.67 -14.79 -18.54
CA LYS A 424 -0.57 -15.57 -18.38
C LYS A 424 -1.78 -14.62 -18.32
N PRO A 425 -3.01 -15.07 -18.63
CA PRO A 425 -4.20 -14.25 -18.41
C PRO A 425 -4.35 -13.83 -16.94
N GLY A 426 -4.87 -12.63 -16.70
CA GLY A 426 -5.18 -12.16 -15.36
C GLY A 426 -6.25 -13.02 -14.69
N GLY A 427 -6.10 -13.28 -13.39
CA GLY A 427 -7.08 -14.05 -12.61
C GLY A 427 -8.40 -13.34 -12.32
N PHE A 428 -8.63 -12.14 -12.86
CA PHE A 428 -9.78 -11.30 -12.56
C PHE A 428 -10.77 -11.25 -13.74
N GLY A 429 -11.94 -11.87 -13.58
CA GLY A 429 -12.95 -11.98 -14.65
C GLY A 429 -13.73 -10.70 -14.99
N MET A 430 -13.30 -9.52 -14.56
CA MET A 430 -14.02 -8.24 -14.74
C MET A 430 -13.19 -7.22 -15.52
N ARG A 431 -13.71 -6.75 -16.65
CA ARG A 431 -13.02 -5.84 -17.59
C ARG A 431 -13.21 -4.35 -17.34
N SER A 432 -14.10 -3.93 -16.44
CA SER A 432 -14.24 -2.51 -16.08
C SER A 432 -14.87 -2.29 -14.70
N VAL A 433 -14.13 -1.57 -13.85
CA VAL A 433 -14.68 -0.84 -12.70
C VAL A 433 -15.03 0.59 -13.14
N CYS A 434 -16.10 1.17 -12.58
CA CYS A 434 -16.52 2.54 -12.89
C CYS A 434 -15.41 3.56 -12.60
N GLN A 435 -15.32 4.61 -13.44
CA GLN A 435 -14.29 5.64 -13.38
C GLN A 435 -14.21 6.37 -12.02
N LEU A 436 -15.35 6.70 -11.40
CA LEU A 436 -15.41 7.42 -10.11
C LEU A 436 -16.06 6.61 -8.98
N CYS A 437 -16.42 5.34 -9.22
CA CYS A 437 -17.15 4.51 -8.26
C CYS A 437 -16.26 3.46 -7.58
N TYR A 438 -14.97 3.75 -7.44
CA TYR A 438 -14.13 3.01 -6.50
C TYR A 438 -14.69 3.19 -5.09
N ASN A 439 -14.73 2.10 -4.32
CA ASN A 439 -15.10 2.13 -2.91
C ASN A 439 -14.18 1.16 -2.16
N HIS A 440 -13.48 1.65 -1.13
CA HIS A 440 -12.46 0.88 -0.41
C HIS A 440 -13.02 -0.39 0.24
N THR A 441 -14.20 -0.31 0.87
CA THR A 441 -14.88 -1.47 1.47
C THR A 441 -15.18 -2.51 0.39
N ARG A 442 -15.79 -2.10 -0.73
CA ARG A 442 -16.10 -3.01 -1.86
C ARG A 442 -14.88 -3.60 -2.54
N TYR A 443 -13.76 -2.87 -2.58
CA TYR A 443 -12.50 -3.40 -3.07
C TYR A 443 -11.98 -4.53 -2.16
N ILE A 444 -12.16 -4.41 -0.84
CA ILE A 444 -11.85 -5.48 0.12
C ILE A 444 -12.87 -6.63 0.00
N GLU A 445 -14.17 -6.35 -0.14
CA GLU A 445 -15.23 -7.37 -0.29
C GLU A 445 -15.01 -8.24 -1.54
N ASN A 446 -14.75 -7.61 -2.69
CA ASN A 446 -14.60 -8.30 -3.98
C ASN A 446 -13.27 -9.07 -4.10
N TRP A 447 -12.20 -8.57 -3.47
CA TRP A 447 -10.82 -9.05 -3.71
C TRP A 447 -10.09 -9.53 -2.45
N GLY A 448 -10.76 -9.57 -1.30
CA GLY A 448 -10.24 -10.04 -0.01
C GLY A 448 -9.11 -9.20 0.61
N SER A 449 -8.72 -8.06 0.02
CA SER A 449 -7.57 -7.30 0.53
C SER A 449 -7.45 -5.85 0.07
N ALA A 450 -7.00 -4.98 0.98
CA ALA A 450 -6.57 -3.61 0.69
C ALA A 450 -5.10 -3.52 0.17
N LYS A 451 -4.37 -4.63 0.02
CA LYS A 451 -2.93 -4.68 -0.34
C LYS A 451 -2.54 -4.00 -1.67
N CYS A 452 -3.50 -3.55 -2.47
CA CYS A 452 -3.32 -2.95 -3.79
C CYS A 452 -4.00 -1.58 -3.92
N THR A 453 -4.30 -0.91 -2.80
CA THR A 453 -4.98 0.39 -2.79
C THR A 453 -4.71 1.16 -1.48
N ASN A 454 -5.00 2.47 -1.46
CA ASN A 454 -4.86 3.29 -0.25
C ASN A 454 -5.69 2.69 0.89
N ARG A 455 -5.11 2.74 2.10
CA ARG A 455 -5.70 2.21 3.33
C ARG A 455 -6.77 3.13 3.92
N LEU A 456 -6.66 4.42 3.63
CA LEU A 456 -7.63 5.44 4.04
C LEU A 456 -8.67 5.63 2.92
N PRO A 457 -9.97 5.50 3.22
CA PRO A 457 -11.02 5.65 2.21
C PRO A 457 -11.18 7.14 1.84
N PHE A 458 -11.00 7.46 0.56
CA PHE A 458 -11.57 8.67 -0.01
C PHE A 458 -13.05 8.45 -0.38
N GLN A 459 -13.86 9.50 -0.22
CA GLN A 459 -15.26 9.50 -0.63
C GLN A 459 -15.56 10.83 -1.36
N LEU A 460 -16.07 10.70 -2.58
CA LEU A 460 -16.54 11.84 -3.38
C LEU A 460 -17.74 12.51 -2.73
N SER A 461 -17.83 13.84 -2.86
CA SER A 461 -19.00 14.63 -2.47
C SER A 461 -20.23 14.19 -3.27
N GLU A 462 -21.43 14.30 -2.67
CA GLU A 462 -22.68 14.08 -3.42
C GLU A 462 -22.75 15.05 -4.63
N VAL A 463 -22.18 16.26 -4.53
CA VAL A 463 -22.08 17.23 -5.63
C VAL A 463 -21.24 16.71 -6.81
N LEU A 464 -20.12 16.02 -6.55
CA LEU A 464 -19.28 15.46 -7.61
C LEU A 464 -19.90 14.22 -8.27
N ILE A 465 -20.53 13.37 -7.47
CA ILE A 465 -21.31 12.22 -7.97
C ILE A 465 -22.45 12.75 -8.85
N ASP A 466 -23.18 13.75 -8.38
CA ASP A 466 -24.29 14.41 -9.08
C ASP A 466 -23.86 15.06 -10.40
N ARG A 467 -22.66 15.64 -10.44
CA ARG A 467 -22.10 16.40 -11.58
C ARG A 467 -21.50 15.49 -12.66
N HIS A 468 -20.88 14.37 -12.26
CA HIS A 468 -20.14 13.51 -13.18
C HIS A 468 -20.79 12.16 -13.46
N HIS A 469 -21.75 11.75 -12.63
CA HIS A 469 -22.56 10.54 -12.78
C HIS A 469 -24.05 10.79 -12.47
N PRO A 470 -24.71 11.79 -13.12
CA PRO A 470 -26.13 12.10 -12.88
C PRO A 470 -27.06 10.91 -13.17
N GLU A 471 -26.65 9.95 -13.99
CA GLU A 471 -27.40 8.71 -14.27
C GLU A 471 -27.63 7.85 -13.01
N LEU A 472 -26.77 7.96 -11.98
CA LEU A 472 -26.92 7.23 -10.72
C LEU A 472 -28.08 7.75 -9.85
N LYS A 473 -28.67 8.89 -10.22
CA LYS A 473 -29.91 9.41 -9.61
C LYS A 473 -31.18 8.77 -10.16
N THR A 474 -31.16 8.41 -11.44
CA THR A 474 -32.36 8.11 -12.24
C THR A 474 -32.45 6.65 -12.68
N LYS A 475 -31.31 5.97 -12.81
CA LYS A 475 -31.27 4.52 -13.01
C LYS A 475 -30.99 3.83 -11.67
N PRO A 476 -31.70 2.75 -11.31
CA PRO A 476 -31.13 1.79 -10.38
C PRO A 476 -29.81 1.32 -11.00
N CYS A 477 -28.75 1.20 -10.20
CA CYS A 477 -27.45 0.93 -10.80
C CYS A 477 -27.35 -0.54 -11.20
N ASP A 478 -27.59 -0.83 -12.48
CA ASP A 478 -27.48 -2.15 -13.13
C ASP A 478 -26.08 -2.78 -13.04
N LEU A 479 -25.13 -2.05 -12.46
CA LEU A 479 -23.81 -2.50 -12.06
C LEU A 479 -23.76 -2.53 -10.52
N PRO A 480 -24.10 -3.65 -9.84
CA PRO A 480 -24.24 -3.72 -8.38
C PRO A 480 -23.01 -3.28 -7.57
N TRP A 481 -21.84 -3.27 -8.19
CA TRP A 481 -20.58 -2.82 -7.60
C TRP A 481 -20.43 -1.29 -7.51
N LEU A 482 -21.25 -0.49 -8.19
CA LEU A 482 -21.19 0.99 -8.16
C LEU A 482 -21.92 1.59 -6.95
N CYS A 483 -23.24 1.46 -6.87
CA CYS A 483 -24.04 2.10 -5.82
C CYS A 483 -24.23 1.21 -4.58
N ALA A 484 -24.18 1.82 -3.39
CA ALA A 484 -24.42 1.12 -2.12
C ALA A 484 -25.85 0.52 -2.08
N PRO A 485 -26.06 -0.67 -1.47
CA PRO A 485 -27.39 -1.26 -1.39
C PRO A 485 -28.28 -0.42 -0.45
N GLY A 486 -29.41 0.09 -0.93
CA GLY A 486 -30.45 0.69 -0.08
C GLY A 486 -30.79 2.17 -0.28
N LYS A 487 -30.26 2.88 -1.29
CA LYS A 487 -30.75 4.22 -1.67
C LYS A 487 -31.33 4.26 -3.10
N VAL A 488 -32.61 3.90 -3.22
CA VAL A 488 -33.51 4.43 -4.26
C VAL A 488 -34.54 5.32 -3.53
N ARG A 489 -34.94 6.45 -4.15
CA ARG A 489 -35.73 7.48 -3.46
C ARG A 489 -37.18 7.05 -3.17
N SER A 490 -37.58 7.22 -1.91
CA SER A 490 -38.82 7.88 -1.48
C SER A 490 -40.12 7.55 -2.24
N SER A 491 -40.93 6.65 -1.68
CA SER A 491 -42.40 6.80 -1.72
C SER A 491 -42.87 7.45 -0.42
N VAL A 492 -43.75 8.45 -0.54
CA VAL A 492 -44.29 9.24 0.58
C VAL A 492 -45.02 8.35 1.59
N LEU A 493 -44.79 8.60 2.89
CA LEU A 493 -45.70 8.23 3.96
C LEU A 493 -45.66 9.33 5.03
N GLU A 494 -46.82 9.89 5.36
CA GLU A 494 -46.97 10.99 6.31
C GLU A 494 -46.84 10.48 7.75
N VAL A 495 -46.25 11.29 8.63
CA VAL A 495 -46.16 10.99 10.07
C VAL A 495 -47.12 11.92 10.82
N PRO A 496 -48.25 11.41 11.36
CA PRO A 496 -49.07 12.18 12.29
C PRO A 496 -48.34 12.36 13.62
N ALA A 497 -48.60 13.48 14.29
CA ALA A 497 -47.83 13.91 15.45
C ALA A 497 -48.27 13.26 16.79
N THR A 498 -47.46 13.52 17.81
CA THR A 498 -47.71 13.33 19.26
C THR A 498 -47.60 11.91 19.86
N ALA A 499 -46.65 11.77 20.79
CA ALA A 499 -46.82 11.07 22.06
C ALA A 499 -45.72 11.53 23.04
N ASN A 500 -46.08 12.27 24.09
CA ASN A 500 -45.18 12.53 25.22
C ASN A 500 -45.13 11.30 26.12
N ILE A 501 -43.94 10.82 26.49
CA ILE A 501 -43.75 9.90 27.62
C ILE A 501 -42.56 10.39 28.48
N SER A 502 -42.79 10.44 29.79
CA SER A 502 -41.91 11.06 30.79
C SER A 502 -40.72 10.18 31.19
N ALA A 503 -39.71 10.79 31.82
CA ALA A 503 -38.62 10.07 32.47
C ALA A 503 -39.11 9.22 33.67
N PRO A 504 -38.54 8.04 33.91
CA PRO A 504 -38.78 7.25 35.12
C PRO A 504 -37.99 7.81 36.32
N GLN A 505 -38.59 7.77 37.51
CA GLN A 505 -37.98 8.22 38.75
C GLN A 505 -37.07 7.15 39.38
N VAL A 506 -36.20 7.60 40.29
CA VAL A 506 -35.52 6.75 41.28
C VAL A 506 -36.54 6.04 42.16
N LEU A 507 -36.30 4.77 42.47
CA LEU A 507 -36.99 4.08 43.57
C LEU A 507 -36.04 3.05 44.20
N GLU A 508 -35.62 3.32 45.43
CA GLU A 508 -34.88 2.39 46.27
C GLU A 508 -35.78 1.22 46.70
N LYS A 509 -35.18 0.06 47.02
CA LYS A 509 -35.74 -0.86 48.01
C LYS A 509 -34.71 -1.86 48.53
N ASP A 510 -34.71 -2.03 49.84
CA ASP A 510 -33.82 -2.92 50.57
C ASP A 510 -34.15 -4.40 50.33
N ALA A 511 -33.11 -5.24 50.34
CA ALA A 511 -33.22 -6.68 50.46
C ALA A 511 -32.06 -7.21 51.31
N VAL A 512 -32.24 -7.23 52.63
CA VAL A 512 -31.28 -7.83 53.57
C VAL A 512 -31.24 -9.34 53.34
N VAL A 513 -30.06 -9.87 52.98
CA VAL A 513 -29.77 -11.31 52.94
C VAL A 513 -28.50 -11.55 53.75
N GLN A 514 -28.52 -12.60 54.58
CA GLN A 514 -27.47 -12.88 55.56
C GLN A 514 -26.18 -13.32 54.87
N GLN A 515 -25.06 -12.77 55.33
CA GLN A 515 -23.71 -13.11 54.89
C GLN A 515 -23.10 -14.09 55.90
N THR A 516 -22.82 -15.32 55.48
CA THR A 516 -22.11 -16.32 56.31
C THR A 516 -20.62 -16.26 56.03
N ASP A 517 -19.81 -16.16 57.08
CA ASP A 517 -18.36 -16.04 56.97
C ASP A 517 -17.69 -17.24 56.30
N VAL A 518 -16.84 -16.96 55.31
CA VAL A 518 -15.78 -17.85 54.83
C VAL A 518 -14.54 -16.99 54.60
N SER A 519 -13.52 -17.17 55.43
CA SER A 519 -12.30 -16.35 55.39
C SER A 519 -11.52 -16.53 54.10
N PRO A 520 -11.02 -15.45 53.45
CA PRO A 520 -10.05 -15.57 52.38
C PRO A 520 -8.67 -15.97 52.93
N PRO A 521 -7.87 -16.77 52.20
CA PRO A 521 -6.50 -17.09 52.58
C PRO A 521 -5.55 -15.89 52.39
N ASP A 522 -4.40 -15.94 53.08
CA ASP A 522 -3.48 -14.83 53.27
C ASP A 522 -3.02 -14.12 51.99
N GLN A 523 -3.09 -12.79 51.99
CA GLN A 523 -2.40 -11.95 51.01
C GLN A 523 -0.92 -11.85 51.37
N LEU A 524 -0.05 -12.38 50.51
CA LEU A 524 1.40 -12.15 50.56
C LEU A 524 1.71 -10.68 50.29
N SER A 525 1.83 -9.90 51.35
CA SER A 525 2.30 -8.51 51.30
C SER A 525 3.82 -8.48 51.06
N VAL A 526 4.23 -7.96 49.91
CA VAL A 526 5.64 -7.73 49.58
C VAL A 526 6.02 -6.31 50.03
N PRO A 527 6.87 -6.15 51.07
CA PRO A 527 7.26 -4.82 51.55
C PRO A 527 8.28 -4.15 50.62
N SER A 528 8.02 -2.90 50.25
CA SER A 528 8.96 -2.08 49.48
C SER A 528 9.91 -1.31 50.40
N THR A 529 11.13 -1.83 50.59
CA THR A 529 12.23 -1.10 51.25
C THR A 529 13.55 -1.25 50.50
N SER A 530 14.17 -0.12 50.19
CA SER A 530 15.49 -0.03 49.56
C SER A 530 16.59 0.19 50.60
N ALA A 531 17.37 -0.86 50.91
CA ALA A 531 18.65 -0.75 51.59
C ALA A 531 19.54 -1.95 51.22
N ALA A 532 20.86 -1.74 51.15
CA ALA A 532 21.83 -2.81 50.90
C ALA A 532 22.47 -3.27 52.22
N VAL A 533 22.62 -4.59 52.41
CA VAL A 533 23.63 -5.25 53.25
C VAL A 533 23.51 -6.78 53.09
N GLY A 534 24.62 -7.51 53.27
CA GLY A 534 24.61 -8.90 53.72
C GLY A 534 24.51 -9.98 52.64
N SER A 535 25.65 -10.52 52.23
CA SER A 535 25.71 -11.89 51.70
C SER A 535 25.58 -12.91 52.84
N ASP A 536 24.95 -14.06 52.56
CA ASP A 536 25.46 -15.42 52.87
C ASP A 536 24.30 -16.44 52.94
N ALA A 537 23.72 -16.76 51.78
CA ALA A 537 22.69 -17.80 51.60
C ALA A 537 23.00 -18.77 50.43
N ALA A 538 24.26 -18.85 50.01
CA ALA A 538 24.67 -19.61 48.83
C ALA A 538 24.83 -21.13 49.13
N LYS A 539 23.73 -21.89 49.03
CA LYS A 539 23.74 -23.36 48.84
C LYS A 539 22.44 -23.87 48.23
N ALA A 540 22.57 -24.70 47.20
CA ALA A 540 21.47 -25.35 46.46
C ALA A 540 20.56 -24.43 45.61
N GLU A 541 21.02 -23.25 45.18
CA GLU A 541 20.49 -22.66 43.94
C GLU A 541 20.94 -23.51 42.75
N GLY A 542 20.07 -24.41 42.28
CA GLY A 542 20.31 -25.14 41.03
C GLY A 542 20.32 -24.17 39.85
N ASN A 543 21.32 -24.27 38.97
CA ASN A 543 21.61 -23.34 37.87
C ASN A 543 20.34 -22.87 37.13
N LYS A 544 19.83 -21.69 37.51
CA LYS A 544 18.64 -21.08 36.91
C LYS A 544 19.00 -20.61 35.50
N THR A 545 18.46 -21.28 34.49
CA THR A 545 18.76 -20.98 33.09
C THR A 545 18.35 -19.55 32.74
N THR A 546 19.29 -18.80 32.15
CA THR A 546 19.10 -17.37 31.85
C THR A 546 18.03 -17.13 30.78
N TYR A 547 17.95 -18.02 29.79
CA TYR A 547 17.05 -17.91 28.65
C TYR A 547 16.14 -19.14 28.58
N GLY A 548 14.85 -18.89 28.38
CA GLY A 548 13.85 -19.91 28.06
C GLY A 548 13.13 -19.50 26.78
N PHE A 549 12.76 -20.47 25.95
CA PHE A 549 12.25 -20.19 24.60
C PHE A 549 10.74 -20.45 24.51
N TYR A 550 9.99 -19.46 24.04
CA TYR A 550 8.55 -19.55 23.81
C TYR A 550 8.28 -19.52 22.30
N LEU A 551 7.63 -20.55 21.77
CA LEU A 551 7.28 -20.65 20.36
C LEU A 551 5.76 -20.49 20.21
N HIS A 552 5.33 -19.42 19.55
CA HIS A 552 3.93 -19.25 19.13
C HIS A 552 3.76 -19.90 17.75
N VAL A 553 2.95 -20.95 17.64
CA VAL A 553 2.83 -21.74 16.42
C VAL A 553 1.35 -21.94 16.01
N HIS A 554 1.15 -22.38 14.77
CA HIS A 554 -0.16 -22.79 14.26
C HIS A 554 0.02 -23.85 13.16
N GLY A 555 0.71 -23.49 12.07
CA GLY A 555 1.05 -24.39 10.97
C GLY A 555 2.54 -24.78 10.93
N ASP A 556 2.98 -25.17 9.73
CA ASP A 556 4.39 -25.32 9.32
C ASP A 556 5.26 -26.22 10.23
N PRO A 557 4.88 -27.52 10.38
CA PRO A 557 5.52 -28.42 11.33
C PRO A 557 7.02 -28.58 11.11
N ALA A 558 7.47 -28.60 9.85
CA ALA A 558 8.89 -28.69 9.52
C ALA A 558 9.71 -27.49 10.03
N ALA A 559 9.12 -26.28 10.03
CA ALA A 559 9.75 -25.08 10.57
C ALA A 559 9.88 -25.17 12.09
N VAL A 560 8.82 -25.57 12.79
CA VAL A 560 8.81 -25.74 14.26
C VAL A 560 9.81 -26.81 14.70
N ILE A 561 9.80 -27.99 14.09
CA ILE A 561 10.74 -29.09 14.39
C ILE A 561 12.19 -28.65 14.15
N HIS A 562 12.46 -27.93 13.06
CA HIS A 562 13.79 -27.37 12.79
C HIS A 562 14.20 -26.37 13.87
N GLN A 563 13.32 -25.42 14.22
CA GLN A 563 13.61 -24.37 15.19
C GLN A 563 13.86 -24.93 16.60
N VAL A 564 13.06 -25.90 17.07
CA VAL A 564 13.29 -26.60 18.35
C VAL A 564 14.67 -27.25 18.39
N ARG A 565 15.08 -27.92 17.32
CA ARG A 565 16.42 -28.55 17.23
C ARG A 565 17.54 -27.52 17.11
N GLN A 566 17.32 -26.36 16.48
CA GLN A 566 18.29 -25.26 16.52
C GLN A 566 18.42 -24.66 17.92
N ILE A 567 17.34 -24.52 18.68
CA ILE A 567 17.40 -24.13 20.09
C ILE A 567 18.23 -25.15 20.88
N LYS A 568 17.95 -26.45 20.76
CA LYS A 568 18.75 -27.47 21.47
C LYS A 568 20.21 -27.57 21.01
N ASN A 569 20.53 -27.16 19.79
CA ASN A 569 21.91 -27.08 19.30
C ASN A 569 22.71 -25.90 19.91
N PHE A 570 22.11 -24.72 20.04
CA PHE A 570 22.80 -23.53 20.57
C PHE A 570 22.57 -23.29 22.07
N PHE A 571 21.50 -23.83 22.63
CA PHE A 571 21.02 -23.60 24.00
C PHE A 571 20.49 -24.91 24.62
N PRO A 572 21.32 -25.98 24.74
CA PRO A 572 20.87 -27.33 25.09
C PRO A 572 20.07 -27.41 26.39
N ASP A 573 20.55 -26.75 27.45
CA ASP A 573 19.94 -26.73 28.78
C ASP A 573 18.71 -25.82 28.87
N SER A 574 18.46 -24.97 27.87
CA SER A 574 17.35 -24.02 27.94
C SER A 574 15.99 -24.73 27.82
N PRO A 575 15.02 -24.41 28.70
CA PRO A 575 13.68 -24.92 28.59
C PRO A 575 12.98 -24.28 27.39
N ILE A 576 12.05 -25.02 26.80
CA ILE A 576 11.28 -24.60 25.63
C ILE A 576 9.79 -24.84 25.93
N TYR A 577 8.94 -23.88 25.57
CA TYR A 577 7.49 -23.93 25.68
C TYR A 577 6.88 -23.64 24.30
N ILE A 578 6.18 -24.62 23.74
CA ILE A 578 5.52 -24.49 22.43
C ILE A 578 4.01 -24.33 22.66
N MET A 579 3.42 -23.29 22.09
CA MET A 579 2.00 -22.98 22.20
C MET A 579 1.36 -22.88 20.82
N SER A 580 0.33 -23.69 20.58
CA SER A 580 -0.37 -23.75 19.28
C SER A 580 -1.75 -23.11 19.35
N ASP A 581 -2.01 -22.06 18.55
CA ASP A 581 -3.31 -21.36 18.47
C ASP A 581 -4.31 -22.14 17.59
N GLY A 582 -4.84 -23.25 18.11
CA GLY A 582 -5.81 -24.09 17.40
C GLY A 582 -5.25 -24.87 16.20
N GLY A 583 -3.93 -24.83 16.01
CA GLY A 583 -3.24 -25.49 14.92
C GLY A 583 -2.79 -26.91 15.26
N MET A 584 -1.60 -27.30 14.80
CA MET A 584 -1.05 -28.64 15.00
C MET A 584 -0.68 -28.96 16.46
N ASP A 585 -0.70 -30.26 16.77
CA ASP A 585 -0.31 -30.85 18.06
C ASP A 585 1.15 -31.31 18.02
N PHE A 586 2.01 -30.67 18.82
CA PHE A 586 3.44 -30.94 18.94
C PHE A 586 3.82 -31.75 20.19
N SER A 587 2.86 -32.49 20.78
CA SER A 587 3.07 -33.31 21.99
C SER A 587 4.19 -34.34 21.85
N GLU A 588 4.25 -35.09 20.75
CA GLU A 588 5.30 -36.10 20.53
C GLU A 588 6.66 -35.44 20.25
N LEU A 589 6.71 -34.29 19.56
CA LEU A 589 7.93 -33.49 19.42
C LEU A 589 8.47 -33.10 20.79
N CYS A 590 7.64 -32.54 21.67
CA CYS A 590 8.11 -32.09 22.98
C CYS A 590 8.47 -33.23 23.94
N LYS A 591 7.80 -34.38 23.81
CA LYS A 591 8.18 -35.63 24.49
C LYS A 591 9.53 -36.20 24.00
N GLN A 592 9.90 -35.98 22.73
CA GLN A 592 11.19 -36.39 22.19
C GLN A 592 12.33 -35.39 22.51
N GLU A 593 12.11 -34.10 22.28
CA GLU A 593 13.15 -33.05 22.33
C GLU A 593 13.24 -32.35 23.72
N GLY A 594 12.45 -32.80 24.70
CA GLY A 594 12.49 -32.30 26.08
C GLY A 594 11.94 -30.88 26.25
N CYS A 595 10.69 -30.66 25.82
CA CYS A 595 10.00 -29.38 25.97
C CYS A 595 8.58 -29.50 26.55
N THR A 596 7.99 -28.36 26.90
CA THR A 596 6.58 -28.26 27.30
C THR A 596 5.75 -27.89 26.06
N PHE A 597 4.64 -28.60 25.82
CA PHE A 597 3.69 -28.26 24.76
C PHE A 597 2.31 -27.95 25.35
N LYS A 598 1.66 -26.91 24.84
CA LYS A 598 0.24 -26.66 25.06
C LYS A 598 -0.49 -26.38 23.74
N LEU A 599 -1.51 -27.19 23.46
CA LEU A 599 -2.46 -26.92 22.40
C LEU A 599 -3.62 -26.09 22.95
N CYS A 600 -3.78 -24.88 22.43
CA CYS A 600 -4.91 -24.02 22.74
C CYS A 600 -5.98 -24.08 21.65
N PRO A 601 -7.25 -23.75 21.96
CA PRO A 601 -8.27 -23.47 20.94
C PRO A 601 -7.96 -22.19 20.15
N PRO A 602 -8.37 -22.10 18.87
CA PRO A 602 -8.07 -20.94 18.02
C PRO A 602 -8.74 -19.68 18.54
N ALA A 603 -7.95 -18.60 18.69
CA ALA A 603 -8.38 -17.36 19.33
C ALA A 603 -8.07 -16.08 18.52
N ASN A 604 -7.32 -16.17 17.41
CA ASN A 604 -7.02 -15.04 16.51
C ASN A 604 -6.05 -14.00 17.15
N ASP A 605 -5.05 -14.51 17.86
CA ASP A 605 -4.03 -13.79 18.64
C ASP A 605 -3.41 -12.58 17.93
N ARG A 606 -3.35 -12.63 16.60
CA ARG A 606 -2.85 -11.57 15.70
C ARG A 606 -3.61 -10.24 15.78
N TRP A 607 -4.90 -10.27 16.13
CA TRP A 607 -5.80 -9.11 16.10
C TRP A 607 -6.69 -8.96 17.35
N HIS A 608 -6.57 -9.87 18.31
CA HIS A 608 -7.10 -9.71 19.64
C HIS A 608 -6.05 -10.26 20.62
N PRO A 609 -5.24 -9.43 21.31
CA PRO A 609 -4.00 -9.91 21.90
C PRO A 609 -4.16 -10.47 23.33
N TRP A 610 -5.36 -10.46 23.92
CA TRP A 610 -5.58 -10.95 25.29
C TRP A 610 -5.35 -12.47 25.44
N PRO A 611 -5.79 -13.35 24.52
CA PRO A 611 -5.41 -14.75 24.55
C PRO A 611 -3.89 -14.93 24.41
N PHE A 612 -3.27 -14.21 23.47
CA PHE A 612 -1.81 -14.20 23.31
C PHE A 612 -1.08 -13.82 24.62
N PHE A 613 -1.53 -12.76 25.30
CA PHE A 613 -1.00 -12.34 26.60
C PHE A 613 -1.12 -13.43 27.66
N LYS A 614 -2.26 -14.14 27.74
CA LYS A 614 -2.39 -15.30 28.64
C LYS A 614 -1.34 -16.35 28.37
N ARG A 615 -1.17 -16.68 27.10
CA ARG A 615 -0.36 -17.81 26.61
C ARG A 615 1.13 -17.56 26.78
N ILE A 616 1.61 -16.35 26.51
CA ILE A 616 3.01 -15.98 26.75
C ILE A 616 3.31 -15.78 28.25
N THR A 617 2.34 -15.31 29.03
CA THR A 617 2.39 -15.26 30.51
C THR A 617 2.52 -16.67 31.10
N GLU A 618 1.72 -17.62 30.63
CA GLU A 618 1.81 -19.03 31.01
C GLU A 618 3.14 -19.66 30.58
N GLY A 619 3.62 -19.35 29.37
CA GLY A 619 4.95 -19.72 28.91
C GLY A 619 6.05 -19.24 29.86
N ALA A 620 6.00 -17.97 30.28
CA ALA A 620 6.95 -17.40 31.24
C ALA A 620 6.90 -18.10 32.61
N LEU A 621 5.71 -18.36 33.15
CA LEU A 621 5.50 -19.10 34.39
C LEU A 621 6.00 -20.56 34.32
N SER A 622 5.89 -21.20 33.14
CA SER A 622 6.37 -22.55 32.90
C SER A 622 7.89 -22.63 32.70
N LEU A 623 8.49 -21.65 32.03
CA LEU A 623 9.92 -21.60 31.70
C LEU A 623 10.79 -21.23 32.92
N LYS A 624 10.32 -20.31 33.79
CA LYS A 624 10.97 -19.90 35.05
C LYS A 624 12.38 -19.29 34.92
N THR A 625 12.75 -18.81 33.73
CA THR A 625 14.08 -18.26 33.38
C THR A 625 14.22 -16.76 33.74
N GLU A 626 15.41 -16.15 33.58
CA GLU A 626 15.56 -14.68 33.73
C GLU A 626 14.88 -13.94 32.57
N TYR A 627 15.07 -14.43 31.34
CA TYR A 627 14.43 -13.93 30.12
C TYR A 627 13.65 -15.03 29.41
N LEU A 628 12.50 -14.64 28.84
CA LEU A 628 11.78 -15.36 27.81
C LEU A 628 12.21 -14.81 26.44
N ILE A 629 12.65 -15.69 25.55
CA ILE A 629 12.89 -15.39 24.14
C ILE A 629 11.69 -15.89 23.35
N MET A 630 10.97 -14.99 22.70
CA MET A 630 9.81 -15.33 21.87
C MET A 630 10.24 -15.55 20.43
N LEU A 631 9.82 -16.66 19.86
CA LEU A 631 10.06 -17.04 18.47
C LEU A 631 8.73 -17.34 17.76
N GLU A 632 8.70 -16.98 16.49
CA GLU A 632 7.69 -17.37 15.51
C GLU A 632 8.34 -18.37 14.52
N PRO A 633 7.58 -19.21 13.80
CA PRO A 633 8.14 -20.25 12.93
C PRO A 633 9.00 -19.74 11.77
N ASP A 634 9.01 -18.43 11.52
CA ASP A 634 9.82 -17.76 10.49
C ASP A 634 11.18 -17.23 10.98
N ASN A 635 11.45 -17.32 12.29
CA ASN A 635 12.77 -17.03 12.82
C ASN A 635 13.76 -18.17 12.53
N THR A 636 14.99 -17.79 12.21
CA THR A 636 16.13 -18.71 12.19
C THR A 636 17.14 -18.32 13.26
N ILE A 637 17.83 -19.33 13.80
CA ILE A 637 18.84 -19.18 14.85
C ILE A 637 20.20 -19.50 14.23
N HIS A 638 21.17 -18.60 14.42
CA HIS A 638 22.50 -18.65 13.79
C HIS A 638 23.65 -18.74 14.79
N GLY A 639 23.35 -18.70 16.09
CA GLY A 639 24.36 -18.76 17.14
C GLY A 639 23.77 -18.62 18.55
N THR A 640 24.65 -18.59 19.53
CA THR A 640 24.34 -18.22 20.91
C THR A 640 24.15 -16.72 21.06
N ILE A 641 23.42 -16.30 22.10
CA ILE A 641 23.32 -14.90 22.53
C ILE A 641 24.69 -14.46 23.07
N LYS A 642 25.34 -13.49 22.41
CA LYS A 642 26.69 -13.01 22.74
C LYS A 642 26.67 -11.83 23.71
N ARG A 643 25.57 -11.08 23.76
CA ARG A 643 25.42 -9.85 24.57
C ARG A 643 24.10 -9.88 25.34
N LYS A 644 24.17 -9.71 26.66
CA LYS A 644 22.99 -9.71 27.54
C LYS A 644 21.97 -8.64 27.06
N PRO A 645 20.65 -8.92 27.12
CA PRO A 645 19.64 -7.94 26.71
C PRO A 645 19.82 -6.56 27.38
N PRO A 646 19.73 -5.45 26.61
CA PRO A 646 20.05 -4.10 27.09
C PRO A 646 18.97 -3.45 27.96
N ALA A 647 17.76 -4.00 28.01
CA ALA A 647 16.62 -3.46 28.75
C ALA A 647 15.72 -4.57 29.32
N ASP A 648 14.46 -4.24 29.64
CA ASP A 648 13.53 -5.17 30.26
C ASP A 648 12.68 -5.90 29.20
N ALA A 649 12.50 -5.33 28.01
CA ALA A 649 12.02 -6.01 26.81
C ALA A 649 12.66 -5.42 25.53
N GLY A 650 12.68 -6.17 24.43
CA GLY A 650 13.24 -5.65 23.18
C GLY A 650 13.41 -6.67 22.05
N GLY A 651 13.27 -6.22 20.81
CA GLY A 651 13.31 -7.09 19.63
C GLY A 651 13.96 -6.41 18.42
N LEU A 652 13.41 -6.67 17.24
CA LEU A 652 13.95 -6.17 15.97
C LEU A 652 13.98 -4.64 15.92
N LEU A 653 15.04 -4.03 15.40
CA LEU A 653 15.00 -2.59 15.11
C LEU A 653 14.09 -2.36 13.89
N VAL A 654 12.95 -1.70 14.12
CA VAL A 654 12.04 -1.25 13.05
C VAL A 654 12.19 0.26 12.94
N ARG A 655 13.02 0.72 11.99
CA ARG A 655 13.24 2.15 11.74
C ARG A 655 11.92 2.87 11.52
N ASP A 656 11.86 4.11 12.01
CA ASP A 656 10.76 5.06 11.82
C ASP A 656 9.38 4.59 12.35
N ARG A 657 9.33 3.47 13.08
CA ARG A 657 8.18 3.09 13.90
C ARG A 657 7.98 4.13 15.02
N GLY A 658 6.77 4.65 15.10
CA GLY A 658 6.27 5.47 16.20
C GLY A 658 4.90 4.99 16.66
N PHE A 659 4.42 5.53 17.77
CA PHE A 659 3.13 5.20 18.37
C PHE A 659 2.34 6.47 18.68
N ASN A 660 1.04 6.48 18.35
CA ASN A 660 0.13 7.56 18.73
C ASN A 660 -0.22 7.44 20.23
N GLU A 661 -0.70 8.52 20.85
CA GLU A 661 -1.01 8.56 22.30
C GLU A 661 0.17 8.11 23.20
N ARG A 662 1.41 8.33 22.75
CA ARG A 662 2.64 8.07 23.51
C ARG A 662 2.57 8.70 24.91
N GLU A 663 2.06 9.93 24.99
CA GLU A 663 1.91 10.71 26.21
C GLU A 663 0.97 10.04 27.23
N TYR A 664 -0.02 9.28 26.76
CA TYR A 664 -0.92 8.50 27.62
C TYR A 664 -0.18 7.30 28.22
N ALA A 665 0.57 6.54 27.42
CA ALA A 665 1.39 5.44 27.92
C ALA A 665 2.51 5.93 28.86
N GLU A 666 3.16 7.06 28.54
CA GLU A 666 4.12 7.70 29.46
C GLU A 666 3.47 8.12 30.78
N LYS A 667 2.25 8.69 30.74
CA LYS A 667 1.50 9.10 31.93
C LYS A 667 1.18 7.90 32.84
N LEU A 668 0.82 6.74 32.28
CA LEU A 668 0.64 5.51 33.06
C LEU A 668 1.97 5.00 33.62
N GLY A 669 3.03 4.92 32.79
CA GLY A 669 4.35 4.47 33.23
C GLY A 669 4.93 5.32 34.37
N GLN A 670 4.69 6.64 34.34
CA GLN A 670 5.09 7.58 35.39
C GLN A 670 4.39 7.37 36.74
N GLN A 671 3.25 6.66 36.80
CA GLN A 671 2.60 6.30 38.07
C GLN A 671 3.40 5.26 38.86
N ARG A 672 4.24 4.46 38.18
CA ARG A 672 5.13 3.46 38.79
C ARG A 672 6.59 3.92 38.80
N VAL A 673 7.05 4.54 37.72
CA VAL A 673 8.44 4.96 37.53
C VAL A 673 8.46 6.47 37.25
N PRO A 674 8.51 7.32 38.28
CA PRO A 674 8.56 8.77 38.11
C PRO A 674 9.67 9.20 37.14
N GLY A 675 9.33 10.05 36.18
CA GLY A 675 10.24 10.46 35.10
C GLY A 675 10.34 9.51 33.90
N PHE A 676 9.59 8.41 33.87
CA PHE A 676 9.57 7.50 32.70
C PHE A 676 9.24 8.21 31.38
N LYS A 677 9.96 7.81 30.32
CA LYS A 677 9.85 8.32 28.95
C LYS A 677 9.91 7.16 27.95
N TRP A 678 8.90 7.05 27.08
CA TRP A 678 8.86 6.06 26.01
C TRP A 678 9.54 6.65 24.78
N THR A 679 10.88 6.56 24.75
CA THR A 679 11.71 7.25 23.76
C THR A 679 11.42 6.80 22.32
N ASN A 680 11.76 7.62 21.33
CA ASN A 680 11.62 7.23 19.92
C ASN A 680 12.40 5.95 19.59
N ARG A 681 13.52 5.70 20.27
CA ARG A 681 14.30 4.46 20.12
C ARG A 681 13.60 3.26 20.75
N ALA A 682 12.98 3.43 21.92
CA ALA A 682 12.14 2.40 22.54
C ALA A 682 10.91 2.05 21.70
N MET A 683 10.30 3.03 21.01
CA MET A 683 9.23 2.81 20.03
C MET A 683 9.67 2.05 18.76
N GLN A 684 10.97 1.98 18.47
CA GLN A 684 11.52 1.21 17.35
C GLN A 684 11.84 -0.25 17.70
N ALA A 685 11.58 -0.70 18.93
CA ALA A 685 11.77 -2.09 19.36
C ALA A 685 10.58 -2.96 18.91
N GLY A 686 10.68 -3.57 17.72
CA GLY A 686 9.68 -4.50 17.20
C GLY A 686 9.63 -5.80 18.01
N LEU A 687 8.63 -5.91 18.90
CA LEU A 687 8.35 -7.10 19.71
C LEU A 687 7.64 -8.22 18.91
N ALA A 688 8.21 -8.58 17.76
CA ALA A 688 7.85 -9.75 16.96
C ALA A 688 8.90 -10.87 17.18
N GLY A 689 8.76 -12.01 16.50
CA GLY A 689 9.65 -13.16 16.66
C GLY A 689 11.14 -12.80 16.60
N GLY A 690 11.92 -13.30 17.56
CA GLY A 690 13.31 -12.87 17.82
C GLY A 690 13.42 -11.72 18.83
N THR A 691 12.42 -11.57 19.71
CA THR A 691 12.37 -10.59 20.81
C THR A 691 12.65 -11.26 22.17
N TYR A 692 13.22 -10.49 23.10
CA TYR A 692 13.37 -10.88 24.50
C TYR A 692 12.39 -10.12 25.41
N PHE A 693 12.10 -10.72 26.55
CA PHE A 693 11.45 -10.09 27.70
C PHE A 693 12.10 -10.59 28.99
N ARG A 694 12.36 -9.75 29.98
CA ARG A 694 12.62 -10.20 31.35
C ARG A 694 11.33 -10.80 31.88
N THR A 695 11.42 -11.99 32.47
CA THR A 695 10.25 -12.74 32.98
C THR A 695 9.40 -11.90 33.93
N GLU A 696 10.02 -11.23 34.90
CA GLU A 696 9.36 -10.28 35.81
C GLU A 696 8.59 -9.17 35.08
N ALA A 697 9.21 -8.57 34.05
CA ALA A 697 8.62 -7.47 33.31
C ALA A 697 7.42 -7.92 32.49
N LEU A 698 7.48 -9.10 31.87
CA LEU A 698 6.36 -9.67 31.14
C LEU A 698 5.18 -10.01 32.07
N LEU A 699 5.46 -10.63 33.22
CA LEU A 699 4.43 -11.01 34.19
C LEU A 699 3.75 -9.80 34.84
N ASP A 700 4.47 -8.70 35.07
CA ASP A 700 3.87 -7.43 35.48
C ASP A 700 3.11 -6.76 34.33
N ALA A 701 3.73 -6.59 33.16
CA ALA A 701 3.13 -5.85 32.05
C ALA A 701 1.82 -6.46 31.55
N LEU A 702 1.74 -7.79 31.51
CA LEU A 702 0.62 -8.54 30.94
C LEU A 702 -0.35 -9.09 32.00
N SER A 703 -0.22 -8.69 33.27
CA SER A 703 -1.15 -9.10 34.33
C SER A 703 -2.56 -8.57 34.08
N ASP A 704 -3.60 -9.33 34.45
CA ASP A 704 -4.98 -8.95 34.19
C ASP A 704 -5.34 -7.57 34.80
N GLU A 705 -4.77 -7.26 35.98
CA GLU A 705 -4.93 -5.97 36.67
C GLU A 705 -4.28 -4.81 35.91
N ASN A 706 -3.06 -4.99 35.38
CA ASN A 706 -2.34 -3.94 34.67
C ASN A 706 -2.87 -3.73 33.25
N MET A 707 -3.28 -4.82 32.60
CA MET A 707 -3.99 -4.79 31.31
C MET A 707 -5.29 -3.98 31.37
N MET A 708 -6.00 -4.01 32.50
CA MET A 708 -7.23 -3.24 32.74
C MET A 708 -7.02 -1.76 33.09
N LYS A 709 -5.80 -1.32 33.41
CA LYS A 709 -5.47 0.12 33.64
C LYS A 709 -5.29 0.91 32.34
N ILE A 710 -5.23 0.21 31.21
CA ILE A 710 -5.03 0.78 29.88
C ILE A 710 -6.40 0.91 29.21
N ASP A 711 -6.74 2.12 28.77
CA ASP A 711 -7.95 2.41 28.00
C ASP A 711 -7.71 2.06 26.53
N TRP A 712 -7.80 0.76 26.26
CA TRP A 712 -7.68 0.17 24.92
C TRP A 712 -8.74 0.68 23.95
N ASN A 713 -9.89 1.15 24.45
CA ASN A 713 -10.93 1.75 23.63
C ASN A 713 -10.49 3.13 23.14
N MET A 714 -10.03 4.01 24.04
CA MET A 714 -9.45 5.31 23.69
C MET A 714 -8.22 5.17 22.78
N LEU A 715 -7.33 4.21 23.06
CA LEU A 715 -6.18 3.93 22.19
C LEU A 715 -6.61 3.50 20.79
N GLY A 716 -7.58 2.58 20.64
CA GLY A 716 -8.12 2.24 19.33
C GLY A 716 -8.85 3.41 18.65
N ASP A 717 -9.60 4.22 19.40
CA ASP A 717 -10.41 5.31 18.87
C ASP A 717 -9.54 6.51 18.41
N LYS A 718 -8.27 6.61 18.83
CA LYS A 718 -7.33 7.67 18.43
C LYS A 718 -6.10 7.22 17.63
N ALA A 719 -5.62 5.98 17.82
CA ALA A 719 -4.50 5.41 17.08
C ALA A 719 -4.99 4.69 15.82
N SER A 720 -4.39 3.55 15.47
CA SER A 720 -4.89 2.62 14.47
C SER A 720 -5.35 1.32 15.14
N LYS A 721 -6.17 0.53 14.44
CA LYS A 721 -6.57 -0.82 14.89
C LYS A 721 -5.39 -1.80 15.07
N GLU A 722 -4.19 -1.45 14.61
CA GLU A 722 -2.97 -2.24 14.84
C GLU A 722 -2.58 -2.24 16.34
N ILE A 723 -3.17 -1.35 17.16
CA ILE A 723 -3.15 -1.44 18.64
C ILE A 723 -3.57 -2.81 19.17
N PHE A 724 -4.46 -3.53 18.46
CA PHE A 724 -4.93 -4.86 18.84
C PHE A 724 -4.08 -6.00 18.24
N SER A 725 -2.91 -5.70 17.67
CA SER A 725 -1.93 -6.71 17.28
C SER A 725 -0.91 -6.92 18.40
N SER A 726 -0.56 -8.17 18.68
CA SER A 726 0.43 -8.59 19.69
C SER A 726 1.65 -7.67 19.78
N ASP A 727 2.28 -7.43 18.64
CA ASP A 727 3.59 -6.77 18.48
C ASP A 727 3.55 -5.27 18.85
N PHE A 728 2.35 -4.68 18.84
CA PHE A 728 2.06 -3.28 19.18
C PHE A 728 1.49 -3.21 20.59
N ALA A 729 0.50 -4.06 20.90
CA ALA A 729 -0.18 -4.11 22.18
C ALA A 729 0.79 -4.39 23.35
N MET A 730 1.76 -5.30 23.17
CA MET A 730 2.83 -5.50 24.14
C MET A 730 3.59 -4.20 24.45
N GLN A 731 3.91 -3.38 23.44
CA GLN A 731 4.70 -2.15 23.65
C GLN A 731 3.95 -1.13 24.50
N TYR A 732 2.64 -0.97 24.29
CA TYR A 732 1.82 -0.14 25.19
C TYR A 732 1.74 -0.73 26.60
N ALA A 733 1.63 -2.05 26.76
CA ALA A 733 1.61 -2.69 28.08
C ALA A 733 2.92 -2.47 28.87
N PHE A 734 4.08 -2.67 28.22
CA PHE A 734 5.39 -2.38 28.83
C PHE A 734 5.58 -0.88 29.13
N ALA A 735 5.21 0.01 28.19
CA ALA A 735 5.35 1.46 28.37
C ALA A 735 4.41 2.01 29.47
N ALA A 736 3.15 1.57 29.50
CA ALA A 736 2.18 1.92 30.54
C ALA A 736 2.56 1.42 31.94
N ARG A 737 3.52 0.48 32.02
CA ARG A 737 4.11 -0.01 33.27
C ARG A 737 5.51 0.53 33.56
N GLY A 738 6.03 1.42 32.72
CA GLY A 738 7.31 2.10 32.92
C GLY A 738 8.55 1.21 32.70
N TRP A 739 8.39 0.05 32.06
CA TRP A 739 9.50 -0.86 31.76
C TRP A 739 10.36 -0.31 30.61
N ARG A 740 11.69 -0.51 30.67
CA ARG A 740 12.59 -0.05 29.62
C ARG A 740 12.52 -0.99 28.42
N MET A 741 12.31 -0.42 27.23
CA MET A 741 12.37 -1.14 25.95
C MET A 741 13.52 -0.60 25.09
N GLU A 742 14.28 -1.50 24.46
CA GLU A 742 15.40 -1.14 23.56
C GLU A 742 15.54 -2.15 22.41
N PRO A 743 15.78 -1.71 21.15
CA PRO A 743 16.06 -2.61 20.04
C PRO A 743 17.28 -3.51 20.29
N TRP A 744 17.13 -4.81 20.03
CA TRP A 744 18.16 -5.84 20.29
C TRP A 744 19.11 -6.03 19.10
N GLU A 745 19.55 -4.93 18.47
CA GLU A 745 20.37 -4.89 17.23
C GLU A 745 21.63 -5.78 17.28
N ALA A 746 22.11 -6.06 18.47
CA ALA A 746 23.24 -6.93 18.78
C ALA A 746 23.01 -8.40 18.41
N GLU A 747 21.80 -8.92 18.67
CA GLU A 747 21.48 -10.35 18.66
C GLU A 747 20.24 -10.69 17.82
N SER A 748 19.46 -9.69 17.42
CA SER A 748 18.27 -9.83 16.57
C SER A 748 18.42 -8.96 15.33
N ALA A 749 18.09 -9.49 14.15
CA ALA A 749 18.24 -8.81 12.87
C ALA A 749 17.04 -9.00 11.94
N GLN A 750 16.60 -7.91 11.30
CA GLN A 750 15.62 -7.95 10.22
C GLN A 750 16.35 -8.19 8.91
N MET A 751 16.02 -9.28 8.22
CA MET A 751 16.62 -9.61 6.92
C MET A 751 15.88 -8.95 5.76
N ASP A 752 16.67 -8.50 4.79
CA ASP A 752 16.24 -8.00 3.49
C ASP A 752 16.07 -9.16 2.46
N LYS A 753 15.63 -8.85 1.23
CA LYS A 753 15.62 -9.76 0.07
C LYS A 753 17.00 -10.40 -0.21
N HIS A 754 18.10 -9.73 0.12
CA HIS A 754 19.44 -10.29 0.03
C HIS A 754 19.80 -11.12 1.27
N LYS A 755 19.89 -12.45 1.11
CA LYS A 755 19.94 -13.48 2.18
C LYS A 755 20.93 -13.24 3.31
N ASP A 756 22.05 -12.60 3.01
CA ASP A 756 23.19 -12.42 3.90
C ASP A 756 23.38 -10.99 4.40
N ASN A 757 22.50 -10.05 4.01
CA ASN A 757 22.58 -8.65 4.39
C ASN A 757 21.33 -8.27 5.23
N PRO A 758 21.50 -7.95 6.53
CA PRO A 758 20.38 -7.49 7.34
C PRO A 758 20.02 -6.04 6.97
N LEU A 759 18.71 -5.76 6.90
CA LEU A 759 18.16 -4.41 6.79
C LEU A 759 18.40 -3.62 8.10
N THR A 760 18.29 -4.31 9.25
CA THR A 760 18.62 -3.77 10.57
C THR A 760 19.19 -4.87 11.49
N GLY A 761 19.99 -4.47 12.49
CA GLY A 761 20.74 -5.39 13.33
C GLY A 761 22.02 -5.91 12.64
N LYS A 762 22.76 -6.79 13.32
CA LYS A 762 24.06 -7.29 12.84
C LYS A 762 23.95 -8.57 12.02
N LYS A 763 24.89 -8.77 11.10
CA LYS A 763 25.01 -10.00 10.29
C LYS A 763 25.34 -11.23 11.18
N ASP A 764 26.00 -11.01 12.32
CA ASP A 764 26.35 -12.04 13.30
C ASP A 764 25.32 -12.24 14.42
N SER A 765 24.14 -11.59 14.33
CA SER A 765 23.01 -11.73 15.27
C SER A 765 22.55 -13.18 15.40
N ALA A 766 22.31 -13.61 16.65
CA ALA A 766 21.83 -14.95 16.99
C ALA A 766 20.47 -15.28 16.35
N PHE A 767 19.57 -14.30 16.23
CA PHE A 767 18.24 -14.44 15.65
C PHE A 767 18.09 -13.60 14.38
N ARG A 768 17.52 -14.20 13.33
CA ARG A 768 17.18 -13.52 12.08
C ARG A 768 15.70 -13.73 11.75
N HIS A 769 14.98 -12.63 11.56
CA HIS A 769 13.57 -12.59 11.12
C HIS A 769 13.50 -12.14 9.65
N TYR A 770 12.69 -12.81 8.84
CA TYR A 770 12.58 -12.55 7.40
C TYR A 770 11.28 -11.84 7.05
N CYS A 771 11.34 -10.79 6.24
CA CYS A 771 10.14 -10.16 5.72
C CYS A 771 9.32 -11.13 4.85
N SER A 772 8.02 -10.86 4.70
CA SER A 772 7.21 -11.48 3.63
C SER A 772 7.66 -11.10 2.21
N CYS A 773 8.57 -10.13 2.09
CA CYS A 773 9.19 -9.66 0.85
C CYS A 773 10.37 -10.53 0.36
N TYR A 774 10.77 -11.56 1.13
CA TYR A 774 11.96 -12.35 0.85
C TYR A 774 11.79 -13.26 -0.38
N PRO A 775 12.76 -13.33 -1.32
CA PRO A 775 12.69 -14.17 -2.52
C PRO A 775 12.50 -15.65 -2.19
N GLY A 776 11.40 -16.23 -2.68
CA GLY A 776 10.98 -17.60 -2.37
C GLY A 776 10.20 -17.76 -1.05
N GLY A 777 9.87 -16.67 -0.37
CA GLY A 777 9.18 -16.68 0.92
C GLY A 777 10.12 -16.98 2.11
N LYS A 778 9.57 -16.84 3.33
CA LYS A 778 10.31 -17.01 4.59
C LYS A 778 11.04 -18.38 4.60
N PRO A 779 12.38 -18.44 4.82
CA PRO A 779 13.18 -19.66 4.56
C PRO A 779 12.72 -20.93 5.25
N THR A 780 12.20 -20.84 6.48
CA THR A 780 11.78 -21.99 7.28
C THR A 780 10.53 -22.68 6.73
N TYR A 781 9.60 -21.93 6.11
CA TYR A 781 8.42 -22.49 5.43
C TYR A 781 8.77 -23.29 4.17
N ASN A 782 9.99 -23.16 3.64
CA ASN A 782 10.50 -23.97 2.54
C ASN A 782 11.16 -25.29 3.02
N ILE A 783 11.28 -25.53 4.33
CA ILE A 783 11.84 -26.77 4.87
C ILE A 783 10.86 -27.92 4.62
N ARG A 784 11.29 -28.92 3.85
CA ARG A 784 10.49 -30.13 3.62
C ARG A 784 10.51 -31.03 4.85
N MET A 785 9.34 -31.41 5.34
CA MET A 785 9.20 -32.37 6.45
C MET A 785 9.80 -33.72 6.08
N LYS A 786 10.72 -34.24 6.90
CA LYS A 786 11.28 -35.59 6.73
C LYS A 786 10.23 -36.64 7.12
N ALA A 787 10.24 -37.80 6.46
CA ALA A 787 9.35 -38.92 6.84
C ALA A 787 9.54 -39.35 8.31
N SER A 788 10.78 -39.29 8.83
CA SER A 788 11.10 -39.55 10.25
C SER A 788 10.50 -38.55 11.23
N ASP A 789 10.17 -37.34 10.76
CA ASP A 789 9.70 -36.22 11.57
C ASP A 789 8.16 -36.09 11.53
N GLN A 790 7.48 -36.72 10.55
CA GLN A 790 6.01 -36.73 10.45
C GLN A 790 5.33 -37.25 11.73
N LYS A 791 5.92 -38.27 12.38
CA LYS A 791 5.42 -38.86 13.63
C LYS A 791 5.49 -37.94 14.86
N LEU A 792 6.17 -36.79 14.76
CA LEU A 792 6.40 -35.88 15.88
C LEU A 792 5.27 -34.86 16.04
N VAL A 793 4.34 -34.82 15.08
CA VAL A 793 3.25 -33.86 15.00
C VAL A 793 1.97 -34.59 14.62
N LYS A 794 0.84 -34.13 15.14
CA LYS A 794 -0.51 -34.58 14.76
C LYS A 794 -1.34 -33.37 14.35
N ASP A 795 -2.39 -33.59 13.57
CA ASP A 795 -3.37 -32.53 13.32
C ASP A 795 -4.07 -32.12 14.63
N GLY A 796 -4.42 -30.84 14.73
CA GLY A 796 -5.26 -30.35 15.83
C GLY A 796 -6.63 -31.03 15.83
N PRO A 797 -7.30 -31.14 17.00
CA PRO A 797 -8.66 -31.67 17.11
C PRO A 797 -9.58 -31.04 16.07
N SER A 798 -10.36 -31.87 15.36
CA SER A 798 -11.19 -31.44 14.23
C SER A 798 -12.19 -30.32 14.57
N LYS A 799 -12.56 -30.15 15.86
CA LYS A 799 -13.36 -29.01 16.34
C LYS A 799 -12.70 -27.64 16.14
N TYR A 800 -11.37 -27.56 16.05
CA TYR A 800 -10.62 -26.34 15.71
C TYR A 800 -10.57 -26.13 14.19
N ASN A 801 -10.57 -27.22 13.40
CA ASN A 801 -10.48 -27.23 11.95
C ASN A 801 -11.85 -26.97 11.30
N GLY A 802 -12.26 -25.70 11.20
CA GLY A 802 -13.43 -25.30 10.39
C GLY A 802 -14.20 -24.08 10.88
N LEU A 803 -13.99 -23.66 12.12
CA LEU A 803 -14.45 -22.34 12.56
C LEU A 803 -13.45 -21.28 12.09
N ASN A 804 -13.84 -20.54 11.04
CA ASN A 804 -13.17 -19.28 10.69
C ASN A 804 -12.97 -18.46 11.96
N SER A 805 -11.70 -18.11 12.23
CA SER A 805 -11.21 -17.52 13.48
C SER A 805 -12.18 -16.48 14.05
N VAL A 806 -12.48 -16.56 15.35
CA VAL A 806 -13.42 -15.66 16.04
C VAL A 806 -13.21 -14.22 15.58
N CYS A 807 -14.28 -13.55 15.15
CA CYS A 807 -14.21 -12.21 14.57
C CYS A 807 -13.44 -11.27 15.51
N GLN A 808 -12.58 -10.45 14.91
CA GLN A 808 -11.49 -9.74 15.59
C GLN A 808 -11.99 -8.89 16.78
N LEU A 809 -13.09 -8.15 16.59
CA LEU A 809 -13.72 -7.36 17.67
C LEU A 809 -14.99 -8.02 18.23
N CYS A 810 -15.30 -9.25 17.81
CA CYS A 810 -16.38 -10.09 18.32
C CYS A 810 -15.90 -11.13 19.35
N TYR A 811 -14.63 -11.09 19.75
CA TYR A 811 -14.14 -11.94 20.84
C TYR A 811 -14.99 -11.71 22.10
N ASN A 812 -15.36 -12.80 22.76
CA ASN A 812 -16.19 -12.78 23.97
C ASN A 812 -15.80 -13.96 24.84
N HIS A 813 -15.38 -13.69 26.08
CA HIS A 813 -14.86 -14.71 27.00
C HIS A 813 -15.88 -15.85 27.23
N THR A 814 -17.11 -15.52 27.60
CA THR A 814 -18.21 -16.48 27.80
C THR A 814 -18.48 -17.33 26.54
N ARG A 815 -18.33 -16.75 25.35
CA ARG A 815 -18.48 -17.46 24.07
C ARG A 815 -17.29 -18.38 23.78
N TYR A 816 -16.06 -17.96 24.07
CA TYR A 816 -14.86 -18.79 23.95
C TYR A 816 -14.97 -20.03 24.85
N VAL A 817 -15.32 -19.84 26.12
CA VAL A 817 -15.58 -20.94 27.08
C VAL A 817 -16.69 -21.85 26.57
N LYS A 818 -17.80 -21.30 26.05
CA LYS A 818 -18.92 -22.08 25.50
C LYS A 818 -18.56 -22.89 24.24
N LEU A 819 -17.69 -22.37 23.38
CA LEU A 819 -17.25 -23.09 22.17
C LEU A 819 -16.24 -24.20 22.48
N TRP A 820 -15.34 -23.96 23.43
CA TRP A 820 -14.16 -24.80 23.62
C TRP A 820 -14.17 -25.67 24.89
N GLY A 821 -14.99 -25.31 25.87
CA GLY A 821 -15.11 -25.97 27.18
C GLY A 821 -14.14 -25.46 28.24
N SER A 822 -13.36 -24.41 27.96
CA SER A 822 -12.34 -23.89 28.89
C SER A 822 -11.93 -22.46 28.58
N ASP A 823 -11.54 -21.73 29.63
CA ASP A 823 -10.88 -20.42 29.64
C ASP A 823 -9.35 -20.50 29.73
N THR A 824 -8.79 -21.67 30.04
CA THR A 824 -7.34 -21.89 30.35
C THR A 824 -6.33 -21.47 29.28
N CYS A 825 -6.79 -21.00 28.12
CA CYS A 825 -6.01 -20.52 26.98
C CYS A 825 -6.32 -19.04 26.63
N THR A 826 -6.97 -18.30 27.52
CA THR A 826 -7.31 -16.89 27.33
C THR A 826 -7.32 -16.13 28.66
N ASN A 827 -7.22 -14.80 28.61
CA ASN A 827 -7.51 -13.97 29.79
C ASN A 827 -9.00 -14.06 30.13
N THR A 828 -9.31 -14.06 31.42
CA THR A 828 -10.68 -14.05 31.98
C THR A 828 -11.32 -12.66 31.92
N ILE A 829 -10.53 -11.62 31.62
CA ILE A 829 -10.96 -10.24 31.47
C ILE A 829 -12.11 -10.13 30.45
N PRO A 830 -13.29 -9.61 30.83
CA PRO A 830 -14.32 -9.23 29.88
C PRO A 830 -13.95 -7.90 29.21
N PHE A 831 -13.12 -7.95 28.17
CA PHE A 831 -12.90 -6.76 27.33
C PHE A 831 -14.09 -6.55 26.38
N HIS A 832 -14.53 -5.30 26.28
CA HIS A 832 -15.62 -4.87 25.41
C HIS A 832 -15.16 -3.66 24.60
N PHE A 833 -15.14 -3.84 23.28
CA PHE A 833 -14.88 -2.75 22.33
C PHE A 833 -15.97 -1.69 22.44
N SER A 834 -15.58 -0.41 22.35
CA SER A 834 -16.53 0.70 22.34
C SER A 834 -17.50 0.58 21.16
N GLU A 835 -18.73 1.05 21.32
CA GLU A 835 -19.68 1.19 20.20
C GLU A 835 -19.07 2.00 19.05
N THR A 836 -18.19 2.96 19.34
CA THR A 836 -17.44 3.73 18.34
C THR A 836 -16.48 2.85 17.55
N LEU A 837 -15.69 1.99 18.20
CA LEU A 837 -14.78 1.05 17.54
C LEU A 837 -15.53 -0.01 16.73
N LEU A 838 -16.59 -0.58 17.28
CA LEU A 838 -17.46 -1.52 16.56
C LEU A 838 -18.08 -0.84 15.33
N SER A 839 -18.55 0.40 15.45
CA SER A 839 -19.05 1.20 14.31
C SER A 839 -17.99 1.44 13.23
N ARG A 840 -16.76 1.75 13.66
CA ARG A 840 -15.66 2.20 12.79
C ARG A 840 -14.99 1.05 12.05
N HIS A 841 -14.96 -0.14 12.64
CA HIS A 841 -14.22 -1.28 12.13
C HIS A 841 -15.08 -2.47 11.71
N HIS A 842 -16.33 -2.54 12.20
CA HIS A 842 -17.35 -3.50 11.77
C HIS A 842 -18.75 -2.85 11.59
N PRO A 843 -18.91 -1.84 10.71
CA PRO A 843 -20.20 -1.20 10.45
C PRO A 843 -21.30 -2.18 9.97
N GLU A 844 -20.92 -3.34 9.44
CA GLU A 844 -21.82 -4.44 9.09
C GLU A 844 -22.63 -4.97 10.30
N LEU A 845 -22.06 -4.91 11.51
CA LEU A 845 -22.74 -5.35 12.75
C LEU A 845 -23.91 -4.45 13.16
N LYS A 846 -23.97 -3.23 12.62
CA LYS A 846 -25.12 -2.31 12.81
C LYS A 846 -26.21 -2.50 11.76
N THR A 847 -25.85 -2.96 10.56
CA THR A 847 -26.75 -2.97 9.39
C THR A 847 -27.29 -4.36 9.05
N ARG A 848 -26.63 -5.43 9.54
CA ARG A 848 -27.14 -6.80 9.48
C ARG A 848 -27.05 -7.47 10.84
N PRO A 849 -28.00 -8.37 11.19
CA PRO A 849 -27.88 -9.23 12.36
C PRO A 849 -26.87 -10.37 12.10
N CYS A 850 -25.60 -10.00 11.85
CA CYS A 850 -24.41 -10.85 11.83
C CYS A 850 -24.67 -12.25 11.23
N ASP A 851 -24.63 -12.34 9.89
CA ASP A 851 -24.89 -13.55 9.09
C ASP A 851 -23.98 -14.75 9.43
N LEU A 852 -23.03 -14.57 10.36
CA LEU A 852 -22.33 -15.60 11.12
C LEU A 852 -23.05 -15.79 12.48
N PRO A 853 -24.12 -16.61 12.57
CA PRO A 853 -24.92 -16.76 13.80
C PRO A 853 -24.12 -17.30 15.01
N TRP A 854 -22.94 -17.88 14.75
CA TRP A 854 -21.99 -18.28 15.77
C TRP A 854 -21.07 -17.16 16.29
N LEU A 855 -21.33 -15.88 15.98
CA LEU A 855 -20.53 -14.74 16.50
C LEU A 855 -21.31 -13.67 17.30
N CYS A 856 -22.43 -13.13 16.80
CA CYS A 856 -23.04 -11.93 17.41
C CYS A 856 -24.48 -12.16 17.90
N ALA A 857 -24.66 -12.73 19.10
CA ALA A 857 -25.99 -13.11 19.59
C ALA A 857 -26.20 -12.92 21.11
N PRO A 858 -26.51 -11.69 21.57
CA PRO A 858 -27.18 -11.46 22.83
C PRO A 858 -28.72 -11.49 22.66
N GLY A 859 -29.43 -12.24 23.51
CA GLY A 859 -30.87 -12.08 23.75
C GLY A 859 -31.85 -12.47 22.63
N LYS A 860 -32.40 -13.69 22.67
CA LYS A 860 -33.73 -13.96 22.08
C LYS A 860 -34.80 -13.15 22.83
N LYS A 861 -35.38 -12.13 22.20
CA LYS A 861 -36.78 -11.70 22.46
C LYS A 861 -37.46 -11.24 21.16
N ARG A 862 -38.07 -12.20 20.45
CA ARG A 862 -39.29 -11.95 19.69
C ARG A 862 -40.42 -12.70 20.40
N ARG A 863 -41.60 -12.07 20.44
CA ARG A 863 -42.89 -12.75 20.66
C ARG A 863 -43.28 -13.46 19.36
#